data_AF-A0A6A7KT06-F1
#
_entry.id   AF-A0A6A7KT06-F1
#
_cell.length_a   1.000
_cell.length_b   1.000
_cell.length_c   1.000
_cell.angle_alpha   90.00
_cell.angle_beta   90.00
_cell.angle_gamma   90.00
#
_symmetry.space_group_name_H-M   'P 1'
#
loop_
_entity.id
_entity.type
_entity.pdbx_description
1 polymer ?
#
loop_
_entity_poly.entity_id
_entity_poly.type
_entity_poly.pdbx_seq_one_letter_code
_entity_poly.pdbx_strand_id
1 'polypeptide(L)'
;MMTVAHDVTHMTLHQSIRSEDSIARQGPGTPHGMGRRVCIVIAATMLLLLAGWLAVPIPSKAFAKDLAALGSAKSGSPIQVSRRHALVVGASRYAAGELAHALDDARAMARKLESLGFQVRTLEDVGSGDLGQALDALGDRAADGDLVFFYFAGHTVTVRDQLMLVPIDAEVGLEGDPVPGAIAMDRVIQALDRTRNDTPKLVVLDTSPYPVRSRYRGIQVAPRPAKAPASFLIAHSNGLTSSGIAGSDLSVFTQELLNFIATPDRRAEDVFEMVRVAVSEATSHTHAPWHSSSLPDDVYLASPGGAGRADAALEPGQDARLLNRGIHLPTPPEAPHARLEDRPPGGGGTAQASGRSAFEGELWNVIKESGNPADFEAYLEVFPNGQYAKEAKQRISILRSPQPAKPAPAGPEIEPMQAEYDVVVAANLREGPSLAASILETVPKGERLLVTGRVVGQNWYQVRIGNGGTAYVSSNLLRARPAATPKEPKAAPKVAVIPPREAAPPAAVSDGEIRDCPECPVLVRLPAGSFRMGSEKGDVSEQPAHAVQIAKPFALGKYEVTIAEWKACAAAKGCTYIPDLKDAPDTAPVHKLSWRDIQQYLAWLKKVTGQSYRLPSEAEWEYAARGGSERKYWWGNRMAAGMADCKACGSGWSFKAPASVTAGKPNSFGLHGMSGGVWEWTDDCWNPDYERAPRDGSASQQGECSARALRGGSWRNDETYAHSASRLRYDFDVRYTTNGFRVARDLR
;
A
#
# COMPACT_ATOMS: atom_id res chain seq x y z
N MET A 1 -47.15 45.59 40.60
CA MET A 1 -47.70 46.43 39.52
C MET A 1 -47.49 45.70 38.20
N MET A 2 -48.62 45.29 37.59
CA MET A 2 -48.92 44.89 36.19
C MET A 2 -47.87 44.13 35.33
N THR A 3 -48.04 42.81 35.09
CA THR A 3 -48.72 42.07 33.96
C THR A 3 -47.91 42.05 32.64
N VAL A 4 -47.69 40.95 31.86
CA VAL A 4 -48.38 39.67 31.53
C VAL A 4 -47.32 38.65 31.01
N ALA A 5 -47.11 37.45 31.59
CA ALA A 5 -47.60 36.06 31.29
C ALA A 5 -47.03 35.37 30.01
N HIS A 6 -46.11 34.39 30.12
CA HIS A 6 -46.21 32.90 30.37
C HIS A 6 -46.28 32.06 29.06
N ASP A 7 -45.29 31.21 28.73
CA ASP A 7 -45.02 29.79 29.16
C ASP A 7 -45.72 28.77 28.21
N VAL A 8 -45.04 28.08 27.29
CA VAL A 8 -44.24 26.82 27.36
C VAL A 8 -45.05 25.51 27.23
N THR A 9 -44.61 24.68 26.27
CA THR A 9 -44.65 23.20 26.11
C THR A 9 -45.81 22.38 25.47
N HIS A 10 -45.37 21.62 24.45
CA HIS A 10 -45.49 20.16 24.16
C HIS A 10 -46.72 19.47 23.52
N MET A 11 -46.33 18.53 22.64
CA MET A 11 -46.90 17.20 22.29
C MET A 11 -47.76 16.99 21.03
N THR A 12 -47.09 16.44 20.03
CA THR A 12 -47.32 15.22 19.21
C THR A 12 -48.73 14.61 18.99
N LEU A 13 -48.90 14.20 17.71
CA LEU A 13 -49.42 12.91 17.18
C LEU A 13 -50.85 12.80 16.59
N HIS A 14 -50.86 12.09 15.45
CA HIS A 14 -51.87 11.21 14.83
C HIS A 14 -52.70 11.69 13.61
N GLN A 15 -52.38 11.02 12.47
CA GLN A 15 -53.25 10.30 11.49
C GLN A 15 -54.46 11.04 10.88
N SER A 16 -54.99 10.77 9.69
CA SER A 16 -54.79 9.90 8.50
C SER A 16 -56.06 10.18 7.62
N ILE A 17 -56.26 9.46 6.51
CA ILE A 17 -57.49 9.36 5.66
C ILE A 17 -57.44 10.26 4.39
N ARG A 18 -57.07 9.68 3.22
CA ARG A 18 -57.92 9.15 2.10
C ARG A 18 -58.68 10.28 1.36
N SER A 19 -58.92 10.26 0.05
CA SER A 19 -58.73 9.32 -1.07
C SER A 19 -59.11 10.07 -2.38
N GLU A 20 -58.83 9.43 -3.52
CA GLU A 20 -59.57 9.51 -4.80
C GLU A 20 -59.44 10.81 -5.62
N ASP A 21 -58.83 10.78 -6.80
CA ASP A 21 -59.34 10.31 -8.12
C ASP A 21 -59.53 11.56 -8.99
N SER A 22 -59.37 11.62 -10.30
CA SER A 22 -58.93 10.73 -11.36
C SER A 22 -59.00 11.58 -12.66
N ILE A 23 -58.25 11.21 -13.71
CA ILE A 23 -58.62 11.36 -15.15
C ILE A 23 -58.72 12.81 -15.72
N ALA A 24 -58.37 13.16 -16.96
CA ALA A 24 -57.51 12.69 -18.03
C ALA A 24 -57.62 13.75 -19.17
N ARG A 25 -56.51 13.98 -19.87
CA ARG A 25 -56.38 14.11 -21.35
C ARG A 25 -57.16 15.19 -22.15
N GLN A 26 -56.36 15.84 -23.03
CA GLN A 26 -56.60 16.34 -24.41
C GLN A 26 -56.54 17.87 -24.60
N GLY A 27 -55.53 18.32 -25.38
CA GLY A 27 -55.49 19.65 -26.05
C GLY A 27 -56.27 19.60 -27.37
N PRO A 28 -55.86 20.28 -28.45
CA PRO A 28 -55.18 21.58 -28.62
C PRO A 28 -56.06 22.56 -29.45
N GLY A 29 -55.63 23.81 -29.66
CA GLY A 29 -56.14 24.64 -30.77
C GLY A 29 -56.46 26.10 -30.47
N THR A 30 -55.51 26.98 -30.83
CA THR A 30 -55.67 28.40 -31.23
C THR A 30 -56.65 28.56 -32.44
N PRO A 31 -57.06 29.75 -32.97
CA PRO A 31 -56.35 31.05 -32.98
C PRO A 31 -57.18 32.38 -33.15
N HIS A 32 -56.45 33.49 -33.41
CA HIS A 32 -56.81 34.79 -34.04
C HIS A 32 -57.29 35.93 -33.11
N GLY A 33 -56.85 37.19 -33.23
CA GLY A 33 -55.91 37.92 -34.11
C GLY A 33 -55.29 39.08 -33.29
N MET A 34 -54.43 39.98 -33.72
CA MET A 34 -54.21 40.66 -35.01
C MET A 34 -52.93 41.49 -34.76
N GLY A 35 -51.79 41.27 -35.42
CA GLY A 35 -51.45 41.90 -36.70
C GLY A 35 -50.47 43.07 -36.54
N ARG A 36 -49.18 42.88 -36.87
CA ARG A 36 -48.36 43.76 -37.74
C ARG A 36 -46.90 43.27 -37.88
N ARG A 37 -46.60 42.77 -39.10
CA ARG A 37 -45.41 43.00 -39.97
C ARG A 37 -44.01 42.69 -39.36
N VAL A 38 -43.41 41.53 -39.62
CA VAL A 38 -42.66 41.08 -40.84
C VAL A 38 -41.24 41.65 -40.94
N CYS A 39 -40.28 40.74 -40.68
CA CYS A 39 -38.94 40.49 -41.29
C CYS A 39 -37.93 41.67 -41.36
N ILE A 40 -36.62 41.55 -41.10
CA ILE A 40 -35.63 40.55 -41.52
C ILE A 40 -34.43 40.58 -40.54
N VAL A 41 -33.77 39.43 -40.42
CA VAL A 41 -32.65 39.06 -39.55
C VAL A 41 -31.29 39.41 -40.20
N ILE A 42 -30.29 39.75 -39.37
CA ILE A 42 -28.80 39.75 -39.58
C ILE A 42 -28.13 40.97 -40.27
N ALA A 43 -26.99 41.35 -39.66
CA ALA A 43 -25.85 42.14 -40.13
C ALA A 43 -25.83 43.66 -39.82
N ALA A 44 -25.19 44.03 -38.69
CA ALA A 44 -24.23 45.16 -38.60
C ALA A 44 -23.78 45.42 -37.15
N THR A 45 -23.26 44.42 -36.44
CA THR A 45 -22.44 44.62 -35.23
C THR A 45 -20.96 44.47 -35.61
N MET A 46 -20.48 45.37 -36.44
CA MET A 46 -19.06 45.65 -36.67
C MET A 46 -18.95 46.94 -37.49
N LEU A 47 -19.00 48.09 -36.81
CA LEU A 47 -18.19 49.29 -37.07
C LEU A 47 -18.77 50.42 -36.23
N LEU A 48 -18.14 50.70 -35.08
CA LEU A 48 -17.85 52.04 -34.56
C LEU A 48 -17.07 51.86 -33.25
N LEU A 49 -15.82 51.43 -33.40
CA LEU A 49 -14.73 51.93 -32.58
C LEU A 49 -14.49 53.39 -32.97
N LEU A 50 -14.13 54.23 -31.98
CA LEU A 50 -13.72 55.64 -32.04
C LEU A 50 -14.77 56.67 -31.61
N ALA A 51 -14.97 56.82 -30.31
CA ALA A 51 -14.91 58.11 -29.60
C ALA A 51 -15.16 57.89 -28.10
N GLY A 52 -14.27 58.37 -27.23
CA GLY A 52 -14.54 58.45 -25.78
C GLY A 52 -13.41 58.06 -24.85
N TRP A 53 -12.17 58.47 -25.13
CA TRP A 53 -11.21 58.72 -24.06
C TRP A 53 -11.58 60.03 -23.36
N LEU A 54 -11.95 59.99 -22.07
CA LEU A 54 -11.60 60.92 -20.99
C LEU A 54 -12.61 60.82 -19.83
N ALA A 55 -12.06 60.82 -18.60
CA ALA A 55 -12.69 61.04 -17.30
C ALA A 55 -13.40 59.85 -16.59
N VAL A 56 -12.63 59.09 -15.81
CA VAL A 56 -13.09 58.44 -14.57
C VAL A 56 -12.47 59.20 -13.38
N PRO A 57 -13.24 59.61 -12.36
CA PRO A 57 -12.73 60.36 -11.23
C PRO A 57 -11.99 59.46 -10.24
N ILE A 58 -10.87 59.97 -9.73
CA ILE A 58 -10.03 59.37 -8.67
C ILE A 58 -10.80 59.42 -7.34
N PRO A 59 -10.96 58.31 -6.59
CA PRO A 59 -11.32 58.38 -5.18
C PRO A 59 -10.08 58.71 -4.33
N SER A 60 -10.29 59.66 -3.43
CA SER A 60 -9.38 60.18 -2.42
C SER A 60 -8.77 59.14 -1.47
N LYS A 61 -7.63 59.52 -0.88
CA LYS A 61 -6.68 58.79 0.00
C LYS A 61 -7.22 58.15 1.30
N ALA A 62 -8.43 57.62 1.32
CA ALA A 62 -9.02 56.95 2.48
C ALA A 62 -9.18 55.42 2.31
N PHE A 63 -8.70 54.83 1.21
CA PHE A 63 -8.77 53.38 0.95
C PHE A 63 -7.41 52.65 0.96
N ALA A 64 -6.35 53.33 1.41
CA ALA A 64 -4.98 52.77 1.46
C ALA A 64 -4.61 52.17 2.84
N LYS A 65 -5.53 52.17 3.82
CA LYS A 65 -5.26 51.63 5.17
C LYS A 65 -5.92 50.27 5.46
N ASP A 66 -6.98 49.91 4.73
CA ASP A 66 -7.68 48.62 4.94
C ASP A 66 -7.29 47.53 3.91
N LEU A 67 -6.50 47.86 2.89
CA LEU A 67 -5.92 46.87 1.96
C LEU A 67 -4.54 46.34 2.40
N ALA A 68 -4.04 46.74 3.58
CA ALA A 68 -2.84 46.17 4.21
C ALA A 68 -3.18 45.08 5.26
N ALA A 69 -4.46 44.81 5.51
CA ALA A 69 -4.93 43.85 6.52
C ALA A 69 -5.62 42.59 5.93
N LEU A 70 -5.71 42.46 4.61
CA LEU A 70 -6.30 41.29 3.92
C LEU A 70 -5.33 40.57 2.98
N GLY A 71 -4.03 40.88 3.08
CA GLY A 71 -2.94 40.28 2.31
C GLY A 71 -1.90 39.62 3.21
N SER A 72 -2.32 38.75 4.11
CA SER A 72 -1.41 37.80 4.79
C SER A 72 -2.20 36.62 5.35
N ALA A 73 -2.81 35.83 4.46
CA ALA A 73 -2.91 34.41 4.76
C ALA A 73 -1.47 33.89 4.73
N LYS A 74 -0.82 33.87 5.90
CA LYS A 74 0.44 33.16 6.08
C LYS A 74 0.21 31.76 5.53
N SER A 75 0.97 31.42 4.48
CA SER A 75 1.40 30.03 4.27
C SER A 75 1.71 29.49 5.66
N GLY A 76 0.99 28.46 6.09
CA GLY A 76 1.31 27.77 7.33
C GLY A 76 2.81 27.52 7.29
N SER A 77 3.53 28.18 8.19
CA SER A 77 4.90 27.76 8.45
C SER A 77 4.78 26.30 8.90
N PRO A 78 5.70 25.39 8.50
CA PRO A 78 5.67 24.03 9.02
C PRO A 78 5.48 24.14 10.52
N ILE A 79 4.47 23.46 11.09
CA ILE A 79 4.22 23.47 12.54
C ILE A 79 5.60 23.28 13.17
N GLN A 80 6.11 24.33 13.79
CA GLN A 80 7.40 24.29 14.45
C GLN A 80 7.16 23.45 15.68
N VAL A 81 7.38 22.13 15.52
CA VAL A 81 7.16 21.17 16.59
C VAL A 81 8.00 21.62 17.76
N SER A 82 7.34 22.12 18.80
CA SER A 82 8.01 22.81 19.90
C SER A 82 8.71 21.78 20.77
N ARG A 83 8.06 20.65 21.04
CA ARG A 83 8.63 19.47 21.71
C ARG A 83 8.11 18.17 21.11
N ARG A 84 8.92 17.11 21.22
CA ARG A 84 8.62 15.76 20.74
C ARG A 84 8.59 14.82 21.94
N HIS A 85 7.49 14.12 22.16
CA HIS A 85 7.29 13.22 23.30
C HIS A 85 7.03 11.81 22.79
N ALA A 86 7.68 10.81 23.39
CA ALA A 86 7.42 9.42 23.06
C ALA A 86 7.26 8.52 24.29
N LEU A 87 6.35 7.56 24.18
CA LEU A 87 6.24 6.41 25.07
C LEU A 87 6.52 5.15 24.25
N VAL A 88 7.51 4.38 24.65
CA VAL A 88 7.93 3.15 23.97
C VAL A 88 7.81 1.99 24.95
N VAL A 89 7.05 0.97 24.56
CA VAL A 89 6.71 -0.14 25.46
C VAL A 89 7.06 -1.46 24.78
N GLY A 90 7.84 -2.29 25.47
CA GLY A 90 8.12 -3.67 25.08
C GLY A 90 7.53 -4.62 26.12
N ALA A 91 6.70 -5.57 25.70
CA ALA A 91 6.11 -6.59 26.56
C ALA A 91 6.39 -7.97 25.98
N SER A 92 7.22 -8.73 26.68
CA SER A 92 7.75 -10.02 26.24
C SER A 92 7.45 -11.16 27.22
N ARG A 93 7.53 -10.92 28.53
CA ARG A 93 7.42 -11.98 29.54
C ARG A 93 5.99 -12.22 30.01
N TYR A 94 5.22 -12.95 29.22
CA TYR A 94 3.85 -13.32 29.57
C TYR A 94 3.79 -14.64 30.34
N ALA A 95 2.73 -14.82 31.13
CA ALA A 95 2.44 -16.11 31.77
C ALA A 95 2.30 -17.27 30.77
N ALA A 96 1.89 -17.00 29.53
CA ALA A 96 1.74 -18.00 28.47
C ALA A 96 3.04 -18.35 27.72
N GLY A 97 4.13 -17.62 27.99
CA GLY A 97 5.41 -17.77 27.30
C GLY A 97 6.03 -16.44 26.92
N GLU A 98 7.30 -16.48 26.53
CA GLU A 98 8.06 -15.30 26.12
C GLU A 98 7.80 -14.97 24.64
N LEU A 99 7.51 -13.70 24.34
CA LEU A 99 7.44 -13.19 22.98
C LEU A 99 8.81 -12.67 22.56
N ALA A 100 9.43 -13.33 21.58
CA ALA A 100 10.72 -12.93 21.03
C ALA A 100 10.67 -11.52 20.42
N HIS A 101 11.82 -10.84 20.40
CA HIS A 101 12.07 -9.53 19.79
C HIS A 101 11.42 -8.31 20.46
N ALA A 102 10.30 -8.46 21.18
CA ALA A 102 9.53 -7.31 21.69
C ALA A 102 10.34 -6.31 22.56
N LEU A 103 11.26 -6.80 23.42
CA LEU A 103 12.13 -5.92 24.20
C LEU A 103 13.21 -5.25 23.35
N ASP A 104 13.80 -5.97 22.40
CA ASP A 104 14.88 -5.44 21.55
C ASP A 104 14.34 -4.43 20.54
N ASP A 105 13.14 -4.67 20.01
CA ASP A 105 12.37 -3.75 19.17
C ASP A 105 12.08 -2.45 19.92
N ALA A 106 11.55 -2.52 21.14
CA ALA A 106 11.29 -1.36 21.98
C ALA A 106 12.58 -0.56 22.26
N ARG A 107 13.67 -1.23 22.64
CA ARG A 107 14.96 -0.57 22.91
C ARG A 107 15.53 0.08 21.65
N ALA A 108 15.44 -0.57 20.49
CA ALA A 108 15.93 -0.02 19.23
C ALA A 108 15.11 1.20 18.78
N MET A 109 13.78 1.12 18.90
CA MET A 109 12.88 2.23 18.62
C MET A 109 13.14 3.43 19.54
N ALA A 110 13.32 3.19 20.84
CA ALA A 110 13.63 4.24 21.81
C ALA A 110 14.89 5.02 21.40
N ARG A 111 16.01 4.32 21.16
CA ARG A 111 17.27 4.95 20.71
C ARG A 111 17.09 5.77 19.42
N LYS A 112 16.30 5.25 18.49
CA LYS A 112 16.05 5.92 17.21
C LYS A 112 15.24 7.19 17.40
N LEU A 113 14.18 7.16 18.20
CA LEU A 113 13.36 8.33 18.50
C LEU A 113 14.16 9.38 19.29
N GLU A 114 15.00 8.97 20.25
CA GLU A 114 15.93 9.88 20.94
C GLU A 114 16.84 10.61 19.95
N SER A 115 17.39 9.88 18.96
CA SER A 115 18.24 10.47 17.91
C SER A 115 17.49 11.48 17.01
N LEU A 116 16.16 11.39 16.95
CA LEU A 116 15.27 12.32 16.24
C LEU A 116 14.76 13.47 17.15
N GLY A 117 15.28 13.57 18.38
CA GLY A 117 14.95 14.63 19.32
C GLY A 117 13.67 14.39 20.13
N PHE A 118 13.16 13.16 20.19
CA PHE A 118 12.05 12.81 21.09
C PHE A 118 12.55 12.68 22.54
N GLN A 119 11.74 13.18 23.47
CA GLN A 119 11.83 12.84 24.89
C GLN A 119 11.14 11.50 25.10
N VAL A 120 11.92 10.42 25.16
CA VAL A 120 11.41 9.06 25.22
C VAL A 120 11.29 8.58 26.66
N ARG A 121 10.13 8.01 27.01
CA ARG A 121 9.95 7.16 28.19
C ARG A 121 9.82 5.71 27.72
N THR A 122 10.73 4.86 28.17
CA THR A 122 10.71 3.42 27.83
C THR A 122 10.15 2.62 29.01
N LEU A 123 9.27 1.66 28.73
CA LEU A 123 8.73 0.70 29.70
C LEU A 123 8.93 -0.72 29.17
N GLU A 124 9.37 -1.63 30.02
CA GLU A 124 9.59 -3.03 29.68
C GLU A 124 8.81 -3.91 30.66
N ASP A 125 8.06 -4.87 30.14
CA ASP A 125 7.29 -5.85 30.92
C ASP A 125 6.47 -5.21 32.04
N VAL A 126 5.69 -4.18 31.70
CA VAL A 126 4.83 -3.46 32.67
C VAL A 126 3.41 -4.01 32.71
N GLY A 127 2.79 -3.91 33.88
CA GLY A 127 1.38 -4.22 34.06
C GLY A 127 0.45 -3.15 33.50
N SER A 128 -0.83 -3.48 33.44
CA SER A 128 -1.92 -2.69 32.91
C SER A 128 -2.08 -1.34 33.60
N GLY A 129 -1.91 -1.29 34.92
CA GLY A 129 -1.96 -0.06 35.71
C GLY A 129 -0.85 0.94 35.35
N ASP A 130 0.39 0.46 35.26
CA ASP A 130 1.55 1.29 34.94
C ASP A 130 1.51 1.79 33.49
N LEU A 131 1.11 0.92 32.55
CA LEU A 131 0.91 1.31 31.16
C LEU A 131 -0.20 2.36 31.01
N GLY A 132 -1.33 2.18 31.70
CA GLY A 132 -2.42 3.14 31.71
C GLY A 132 -1.99 4.51 32.25
N GLN A 133 -1.27 4.54 33.37
CA GLN A 133 -0.73 5.78 33.94
C GLN A 133 0.28 6.46 33.01
N ALA A 134 1.12 5.68 32.33
CA ALA A 134 2.09 6.22 31.39
C ALA A 134 1.44 6.82 30.14
N LEU A 135 0.36 6.20 29.63
CA LEU A 135 -0.44 6.73 28.52
C LEU A 135 -1.12 8.04 28.91
N ASP A 136 -1.76 8.10 30.07
CA ASP A 136 -2.37 9.34 30.56
C ASP A 136 -1.34 10.45 30.74
N ALA A 137 -0.18 10.14 31.35
CA ALA A 137 0.90 11.10 31.51
C ALA A 137 1.50 11.57 30.18
N LEU A 138 1.49 10.74 29.14
CA LEU A 138 1.91 11.14 27.79
C LEU A 138 0.91 12.13 27.18
N GLY A 139 -0.39 11.85 27.29
CA GLY A 139 -1.45 12.73 26.81
C GLY A 139 -1.49 14.08 27.56
N ASP A 140 -1.34 14.06 28.88
CA ASP A 140 -1.36 15.27 29.72
C ASP A 140 -0.18 16.22 29.43
N ARG A 141 0.92 15.71 28.87
CA ARG A 141 2.09 16.52 28.47
C ARG A 141 1.96 17.15 27.09
N ALA A 142 1.04 16.66 26.25
CA ALA A 142 0.93 17.06 24.87
C ALA A 142 0.26 18.44 24.74
N ALA A 143 1.07 19.48 24.47
CA ALA A 143 0.56 20.82 24.17
C ALA A 143 0.41 21.03 22.66
N ASP A 144 -0.25 22.13 22.28
CA ASP A 144 -0.43 22.52 20.89
C ASP A 144 0.92 22.76 20.21
N GLY A 145 1.11 22.14 19.04
CA GLY A 145 2.38 22.19 18.32
C GLY A 145 3.45 21.24 18.86
N ASP A 146 3.14 20.32 19.77
CA ASP A 146 4.04 19.20 20.09
C ASP A 146 3.82 18.03 19.09
N LEU A 147 4.63 16.98 19.20
CA LEU A 147 4.46 15.73 18.45
C LEU A 147 4.52 14.56 19.43
N VAL A 148 3.47 13.73 19.41
CA VAL A 148 3.34 12.59 20.33
C VAL A 148 3.53 11.29 19.55
N PHE A 149 4.34 10.39 20.09
CA PHE A 149 4.61 9.08 19.50
C PHE A 149 4.48 7.97 20.54
N PHE A 150 3.50 7.09 20.38
CA PHE A 150 3.33 5.90 21.19
C PHE A 150 3.70 4.67 20.37
N TYR A 151 4.64 3.88 20.88
CA TYR A 151 5.05 2.61 20.30
C TYR A 151 4.82 1.47 21.29
N PHE A 152 4.22 0.38 20.82
CA PHE A 152 4.01 -0.83 21.60
C PHE A 152 4.46 -2.06 20.80
N ALA A 153 5.41 -2.81 21.35
CA ALA A 153 5.80 -4.13 20.89
C ALA A 153 5.33 -5.19 21.89
N GLY A 154 4.46 -6.11 21.46
CA GLY A 154 3.86 -7.07 22.39
C GLY A 154 2.70 -7.86 21.82
N HIS A 155 1.96 -8.53 22.69
CA HIS A 155 0.78 -9.28 22.29
C HIS A 155 -0.47 -8.42 22.21
N THR A 156 -1.38 -8.84 21.33
CA THR A 156 -2.72 -8.30 21.20
C THR A 156 -3.77 -9.40 21.18
N VAL A 157 -4.98 -9.05 21.59
CA VAL A 157 -6.19 -9.87 21.43
C VAL A 157 -7.29 -9.04 20.79
N THR A 158 -8.15 -9.70 20.02
CA THR A 158 -9.36 -9.08 19.48
C THR A 158 -10.57 -9.61 20.24
N VAL A 159 -11.29 -8.75 20.94
CA VAL A 159 -12.53 -9.11 21.64
C VAL A 159 -13.65 -8.23 21.12
N ARG A 160 -14.74 -8.85 20.61
CA ARG A 160 -15.90 -8.13 20.06
C ARG A 160 -15.52 -7.05 19.04
N ASP A 161 -14.64 -7.41 18.11
CA ASP A 161 -14.09 -6.53 17.06
C ASP A 161 -13.21 -5.37 17.54
N GLN A 162 -12.82 -5.33 18.83
CA GLN A 162 -11.90 -4.33 19.35
C GLN A 162 -10.51 -4.92 19.53
N LEU A 163 -9.50 -4.27 18.94
CA LEU A 163 -8.10 -4.55 19.18
C LEU A 163 -7.71 -4.08 20.59
N MET A 164 -7.17 -4.99 21.39
CA MET A 164 -6.68 -4.70 22.74
C MET A 164 -5.21 -5.09 22.87
N LEU A 165 -4.43 -4.18 23.47
CA LEU A 165 -3.06 -4.43 23.89
C LEU A 165 -3.08 -5.32 25.12
N VAL A 166 -2.14 -6.25 25.21
CA VAL A 166 -2.02 -7.19 26.34
C VAL A 166 -0.77 -6.82 27.15
N PRO A 167 -0.90 -6.15 28.30
CA PRO A 167 0.16 -6.02 29.29
C PRO A 167 0.51 -7.37 29.94
N ILE A 168 1.65 -7.46 30.63
CA ILE A 168 2.13 -8.76 31.17
C ILE A 168 1.25 -9.36 32.29
N ASP A 169 0.44 -8.53 32.96
CA ASP A 169 -0.50 -8.91 34.01
C ASP A 169 -1.92 -9.20 33.49
N ALA A 170 -2.15 -9.08 32.19
CA ALA A 170 -3.48 -9.27 31.62
C ALA A 170 -3.86 -10.76 31.58
N GLU A 171 -5.10 -11.05 31.99
CA GLU A 171 -5.61 -12.41 32.11
C GLU A 171 -6.38 -12.81 30.84
N VAL A 172 -5.68 -13.45 29.91
CA VAL A 172 -6.25 -13.87 28.62
C VAL A 172 -6.94 -15.24 28.74
N GLY A 173 -8.28 -15.21 28.81
CA GLY A 173 -9.17 -16.37 28.88
C GLY A 173 -9.58 -16.96 27.53
N LEU A 174 -10.76 -17.59 27.46
CA LEU A 174 -11.32 -18.15 26.23
C LEU A 174 -11.94 -17.05 25.35
N GLU A 175 -12.18 -17.39 24.08
CA GLU A 175 -12.72 -16.45 23.08
C GLU A 175 -14.10 -15.90 23.50
N GLY A 176 -14.21 -14.56 23.59
CA GLY A 176 -15.44 -13.84 23.94
C GLY A 176 -15.55 -13.36 25.38
N ASP A 177 -14.67 -13.82 26.27
CA ASP A 177 -14.59 -13.36 27.66
C ASP A 177 -13.98 -11.94 27.74
N PRO A 178 -14.35 -11.14 28.74
CA PRO A 178 -13.55 -9.97 29.12
C PRO A 178 -12.11 -10.42 29.39
N VAL A 179 -11.15 -9.58 29.01
CA VAL A 179 -9.73 -9.81 29.29
C VAL A 179 -9.30 -8.76 30.32
N PRO A 180 -9.42 -9.05 31.64
CA PRO A 180 -8.97 -8.14 32.68
C PRO A 180 -7.51 -7.73 32.46
N GLY A 181 -7.20 -6.45 32.63
CA GLY A 181 -5.86 -5.90 32.41
C GLY A 181 -5.50 -5.59 30.95
N ALA A 182 -6.25 -6.10 29.95
CA ALA A 182 -6.03 -5.66 28.57
C ALA A 182 -6.49 -4.21 28.35
N ILE A 183 -5.78 -3.48 27.50
CA ILE A 183 -6.06 -2.08 27.19
C ILE A 183 -6.63 -1.97 25.77
N ALA A 184 -7.91 -1.63 25.65
CA ALA A 184 -8.55 -1.40 24.36
C ALA A 184 -7.98 -0.19 23.63
N MET A 185 -7.97 -0.22 22.30
CA MET A 185 -7.47 0.90 21.48
C MET A 185 -8.22 2.21 21.77
N ASP A 186 -9.52 2.16 22.04
CA ASP A 186 -10.32 3.33 22.42
C ASP A 186 -9.78 4.00 23.70
N ARG A 187 -9.27 3.20 24.65
CA ARG A 187 -8.65 3.72 25.88
C ARG A 187 -7.30 4.38 25.60
N VAL A 188 -6.51 3.82 24.68
CA VAL A 188 -5.25 4.43 24.21
C VAL A 188 -5.53 5.78 23.54
N ILE A 189 -6.46 5.81 22.59
CA ILE A 189 -6.89 7.03 21.90
C ILE A 189 -7.38 8.07 22.91
N GLN A 190 -8.25 7.67 23.83
CA GLN A 190 -8.76 8.56 24.89
C GLN A 190 -7.65 9.10 25.79
N ALA A 191 -6.62 8.28 26.10
CA ALA A 191 -5.48 8.71 26.91
C ALA A 191 -4.64 9.79 26.20
N LEU A 192 -4.43 9.62 24.89
CA LEU A 192 -3.61 10.54 24.10
C LEU A 192 -4.36 11.80 23.68
N ASP A 193 -5.69 11.75 23.59
CA ASP A 193 -6.56 12.87 23.18
C ASP A 193 -7.14 13.67 24.37
N ARG A 194 -6.56 13.54 25.57
CA ARG A 194 -7.10 14.16 26.80
C ARG A 194 -7.19 15.69 26.72
N THR A 195 -6.25 16.33 26.04
CA THR A 195 -6.20 17.78 25.86
C THR A 195 -7.10 18.28 24.73
N ARG A 196 -7.69 17.38 23.92
CA ARG A 196 -8.56 17.68 22.76
C ARG A 196 -8.01 18.77 21.85
N ASN A 197 -6.75 18.61 21.47
CA ASN A 197 -6.05 19.54 20.59
C ASN A 197 -5.66 18.91 19.25
N ASP A 198 -5.29 19.79 18.30
CA ASP A 198 -4.85 19.40 16.96
C ASP A 198 -3.43 18.80 16.94
N THR A 199 -2.81 18.56 18.11
CA THR A 199 -1.47 17.98 18.24
C THR A 199 -1.39 16.63 17.51
N PRO A 200 -0.44 16.48 16.56
CA PRO A 200 -0.18 15.23 15.88
C PRO A 200 0.21 14.10 16.84
N LYS A 201 -0.49 12.97 16.74
CA LYS A 201 -0.32 11.79 17.59
C LYS A 201 -0.14 10.55 16.72
N LEU A 202 0.98 9.85 16.90
CA LEU A 202 1.27 8.61 16.19
C LEU A 202 1.18 7.44 17.16
N VAL A 203 0.44 6.40 16.79
CA VAL A 203 0.32 5.15 17.53
C VAL A 203 0.82 4.03 16.62
N VAL A 204 1.91 3.38 17.02
CA VAL A 204 2.59 2.36 16.22
C VAL A 204 2.62 1.06 17.00
N LEU A 205 2.03 0.01 16.42
CA LEU A 205 1.79 -1.27 17.06
C LEU A 205 2.56 -2.37 16.33
N ASP A 206 3.65 -2.85 16.93
CA ASP A 206 4.35 -4.03 16.47
C ASP A 206 3.87 -5.26 17.25
N THR A 207 2.77 -5.84 16.79
CA THR A 207 1.97 -6.73 17.62
C THR A 207 1.80 -8.11 17.05
N SER A 208 1.86 -9.11 17.94
CA SER A 208 1.54 -10.50 17.63
C SER A 208 0.28 -10.98 18.36
N PRO A 209 -0.55 -11.86 17.79
CA PRO A 209 -1.72 -12.40 18.47
C PRO A 209 -1.30 -13.18 19.71
N TYR A 210 -2.02 -13.00 20.81
CA TYR A 210 -1.77 -13.76 22.03
C TYR A 210 -2.05 -15.25 21.80
N PRO A 211 -1.18 -16.18 22.27
CA PRO A 211 -1.35 -17.62 22.07
C PRO A 211 -2.48 -18.17 22.96
N VAL A 212 -3.73 -18.11 22.50
CA VAL A 212 -4.88 -18.69 23.22
C VAL A 212 -5.06 -20.17 22.84
N ARG A 213 -5.31 -21.04 23.83
CA ARG A 213 -5.77 -22.43 23.60
C ARG A 213 -7.24 -22.45 23.13
N SER A 214 -7.52 -22.05 21.89
CA SER A 214 -8.87 -22.16 21.32
C SER A 214 -9.18 -23.59 20.85
N ARG A 215 -10.42 -24.04 21.09
CA ARG A 215 -11.00 -25.28 20.53
C ARG A 215 -11.33 -25.15 19.04
N TYR A 216 -11.19 -23.96 18.47
CA TYR A 216 -11.33 -23.65 17.05
C TYR A 216 -10.01 -23.07 16.54
N ARG A 217 -9.13 -23.90 16.00
CA ARG A 217 -8.00 -23.41 15.18
C ARG A 217 -8.52 -23.12 13.78
N GLY A 218 -9.10 -21.94 13.61
CA GLY A 218 -9.54 -21.49 12.29
C GLY A 218 -10.15 -20.10 12.38
N ILE A 219 -9.50 -19.14 11.73
CA ILE A 219 -9.92 -17.75 11.54
C ILE A 219 -9.66 -16.86 12.77
N GLN A 220 -8.41 -16.43 12.95
CA GLN A 220 -8.18 -15.14 13.59
C GLN A 220 -8.48 -14.07 12.54
N VAL A 221 -9.62 -13.40 12.70
CA VAL A 221 -9.98 -12.21 11.93
C VAL A 221 -8.97 -11.14 12.30
N ALA A 222 -8.17 -10.67 11.33
CA ALA A 222 -7.35 -9.47 11.50
C ALA A 222 -8.26 -8.37 12.07
N PRO A 223 -7.85 -7.67 13.14
CA PRO A 223 -8.72 -6.71 13.80
C PRO A 223 -9.26 -5.70 12.78
N ARG A 224 -10.53 -5.31 12.90
CA ARG A 224 -11.07 -4.21 12.09
C ARG A 224 -10.19 -2.99 12.34
N PRO A 225 -9.58 -2.39 11.30
CA PRO A 225 -8.65 -1.31 11.53
C PRO A 225 -9.36 -0.12 12.17
N ALA A 226 -8.86 0.38 13.30
CA ALA A 226 -9.43 1.55 13.96
C ALA A 226 -9.22 2.77 13.05
N LYS A 227 -10.31 3.41 12.62
CA LYS A 227 -10.24 4.67 11.87
C LYS A 227 -9.53 5.72 12.74
N ALA A 228 -8.44 6.29 12.23
CA ALA A 228 -7.70 7.32 12.95
C ALA A 228 -8.61 8.55 13.22
N PRO A 229 -8.71 9.01 14.48
CA PRO A 229 -9.31 10.30 14.79
C PRO A 229 -8.52 11.46 14.18
N ALA A 230 -9.07 12.67 14.23
CA ALA A 230 -8.38 13.87 13.77
C ALA A 230 -7.01 14.02 14.46
N SER A 231 -5.97 14.35 13.69
CA SER A 231 -4.58 14.45 14.16
C SER A 231 -3.95 13.14 14.65
N PHE A 232 -4.51 11.98 14.30
CA PHE A 232 -3.87 10.68 14.57
C PHE A 232 -3.32 10.02 13.30
N LEU A 233 -2.23 9.27 13.48
CA LEU A 233 -1.84 8.15 12.61
C LEU A 233 -1.76 6.89 13.47
N ILE A 234 -2.46 5.83 13.06
CA ILE A 234 -2.41 4.52 13.71
C ILE A 234 -1.83 3.54 12.70
N ALA A 235 -0.69 2.91 13.03
CA ALA A 235 -0.02 1.91 12.20
C ALA A 235 0.11 0.58 12.96
N HIS A 236 -0.11 -0.55 12.28
CA HIS A 236 0.03 -1.88 12.87
C HIS A 236 0.75 -2.87 11.94
N SER A 237 1.56 -3.77 12.53
CA SER A 237 2.29 -4.82 11.79
C SER A 237 1.39 -5.97 11.27
N ASN A 238 0.11 -5.99 11.68
CA ASN A 238 -0.93 -6.93 11.24
C ASN A 238 -0.80 -8.37 11.78
N GLY A 239 -0.35 -8.51 13.02
CA GLY A 239 -0.64 -9.72 13.80
C GLY A 239 0.09 -10.97 13.31
N LEU A 240 1.22 -10.84 12.64
CA LEU A 240 2.19 -11.91 12.52
C LEU A 240 3.55 -11.23 12.61
N THR A 241 4.20 -11.33 13.76
CA THR A 241 5.65 -11.13 13.82
C THR A 241 6.24 -12.17 12.88
N SER A 242 6.54 -11.77 11.64
CA SER A 242 7.41 -12.55 10.77
C SER A 242 8.68 -12.79 11.57
N SER A 243 8.97 -14.06 11.87
CA SER A 243 10.22 -14.48 12.49
C SER A 243 11.35 -13.65 11.86
N GLY A 244 12.17 -13.02 12.70
CA GLY A 244 13.19 -12.07 12.25
C GLY A 244 13.99 -12.60 11.06
N ILE A 245 14.46 -11.70 10.20
CA ILE A 245 15.41 -12.05 9.14
C ILE A 245 16.56 -12.82 9.80
N ALA A 246 16.97 -13.96 9.23
CA ALA A 246 17.99 -14.83 9.84
C ALA A 246 19.23 -14.03 10.29
N GLY A 247 19.45 -13.95 11.60
CA GLY A 247 20.54 -13.19 12.23
C GLY A 247 20.20 -11.79 12.76
N SER A 248 18.93 -11.36 12.74
CA SER A 248 18.45 -10.13 13.37
C SER A 248 17.72 -10.41 14.68
N ASP A 249 18.03 -9.64 15.72
CA ASP A 249 17.30 -9.67 17.00
C ASP A 249 16.01 -8.83 16.96
N LEU A 250 15.69 -8.20 15.83
CA LEU A 250 14.51 -7.32 15.64
C LEU A 250 13.43 -7.96 14.75
N SER A 251 12.18 -7.57 14.95
CA SER A 251 11.10 -7.88 14.03
C SER A 251 11.32 -7.21 12.66
N VAL A 252 10.81 -7.81 11.58
CA VAL A 252 10.90 -7.22 10.23
C VAL A 252 10.20 -5.86 10.17
N PHE A 253 9.06 -5.70 10.84
CA PHE A 253 8.34 -4.43 10.88
C PHE A 253 9.16 -3.33 11.55
N THR A 254 9.71 -3.61 12.73
CA THR A 254 10.53 -2.64 13.45
C THR A 254 11.83 -2.35 12.72
N GLN A 255 12.48 -3.37 12.14
CA GLN A 255 13.67 -3.20 11.34
C GLN A 255 13.45 -2.22 10.16
N GLU A 256 12.39 -2.44 9.38
CA GLU A 256 12.09 -1.55 8.25
C GLU A 256 11.63 -0.16 8.72
N LEU A 257 10.87 -0.07 9.81
CA LEU A 257 10.52 1.23 10.40
C LEU A 257 11.77 2.01 10.79
N LEU A 258 12.76 1.38 11.42
CA LEU A 258 14.02 2.03 11.79
C LEU A 258 14.81 2.52 10.57
N ASN A 259 14.74 1.80 9.44
CA ASN A 259 15.37 2.20 8.18
C ASN A 259 14.78 3.50 7.62
N PHE A 260 13.46 3.66 7.70
CA PHE A 260 12.76 4.78 7.05
C PHE A 260 12.38 5.94 7.97
N ILE A 261 12.27 5.74 9.29
CA ILE A 261 11.77 6.76 10.23
C ILE A 261 12.60 8.04 10.28
N ALA A 262 13.89 7.95 9.93
CA ALA A 262 14.79 9.10 9.86
C ALA A 262 14.93 9.70 8.45
N THR A 263 14.08 9.32 7.49
CA THR A 263 14.18 9.84 6.12
C THR A 263 13.87 11.35 6.14
N PRO A 264 14.84 12.21 5.78
CA PRO A 264 14.63 13.65 5.80
C PRO A 264 13.63 14.08 4.72
N ASP A 265 12.96 15.20 4.96
CA ASP A 265 12.02 15.80 4.00
C ASP A 265 10.89 14.83 3.57
N ARG A 266 10.46 13.95 4.48
CA ARG A 266 9.33 13.04 4.28
C ARG A 266 8.28 13.22 5.36
N ARG A 267 7.03 13.35 4.93
CA ARG A 267 5.90 13.40 5.85
C ARG A 267 5.81 12.06 6.58
N ALA A 268 5.28 12.09 7.79
CA ALA A 268 5.10 10.88 8.59
C ALA A 268 4.32 9.80 7.82
N GLU A 269 3.25 10.18 7.11
CA GLU A 269 2.50 9.26 6.25
C GLU A 269 3.38 8.60 5.20
N ASP A 270 4.12 9.39 4.39
CA ASP A 270 5.02 8.87 3.35
C ASP A 270 6.05 7.86 3.92
N VAL A 271 6.49 8.05 5.17
CA VAL A 271 7.39 7.10 5.86
C VAL A 271 6.70 5.76 6.09
N PHE A 272 5.49 5.73 6.66
CA PHE A 272 4.77 4.48 6.93
C PHE A 272 4.34 3.75 5.65
N GLU A 273 4.19 4.47 4.55
CA GLU A 273 4.03 3.90 3.21
C GLU A 273 5.27 3.16 2.74
N MET A 274 6.45 3.77 2.88
CA MET A 274 7.72 3.13 2.55
C MET A 274 7.96 1.88 3.40
N VAL A 275 7.64 1.95 4.69
CA VAL A 275 7.70 0.80 5.60
C VAL A 275 6.78 -0.33 5.15
N ARG A 276 5.54 -0.02 4.74
CA ARG A 276 4.60 -1.03 4.24
C ARG A 276 5.17 -1.78 3.03
N VAL A 277 5.76 -1.06 2.07
CA VAL A 277 6.37 -1.66 0.88
C VAL A 277 7.56 -2.55 1.26
N ALA A 278 8.47 -2.02 2.08
CA ALA A 278 9.67 -2.76 2.46
C ALA A 278 9.39 -4.02 3.27
N VAL A 279 8.42 -3.98 4.20
CA VAL A 279 8.00 -5.17 4.95
C VAL A 279 7.34 -6.19 4.03
N SER A 280 6.55 -5.74 3.05
CA SER A 280 6.00 -6.64 2.03
C SER A 280 7.09 -7.35 1.25
N GLU A 281 8.10 -6.63 0.77
CA GLU A 281 9.24 -7.24 0.06
C GLU A 281 10.04 -8.22 0.94
N ALA A 282 10.38 -7.80 2.16
CA ALA A 282 11.17 -8.60 3.10
C ALA A 282 10.46 -9.90 3.52
N THR A 283 9.13 -9.94 3.43
CA THR A 283 8.32 -11.11 3.79
C THR A 283 7.81 -11.90 2.58
N SER A 284 8.39 -11.71 1.39
CA SER A 284 7.89 -12.34 0.14
C SER A 284 6.39 -12.10 -0.07
N HIS A 285 5.94 -10.89 0.26
CA HIS A 285 4.57 -10.39 0.18
C HIS A 285 3.54 -11.09 1.08
N THR A 286 3.99 -11.91 2.04
CA THR A 286 3.10 -12.57 3.00
C THR A 286 2.58 -11.64 4.09
N HIS A 287 3.25 -10.50 4.32
CA HIS A 287 2.86 -9.52 5.32
C HIS A 287 2.83 -8.11 4.72
N ALA A 288 1.81 -7.33 5.05
CA ALA A 288 1.74 -5.92 4.69
C ALA A 288 1.23 -5.13 5.89
N PRO A 289 2.07 -4.28 6.52
CA PRO A 289 1.63 -3.38 7.56
C PRO A 289 0.51 -2.48 7.07
N TRP A 290 -0.43 -2.17 7.94
CA TRP A 290 -1.54 -1.28 7.65
C TRP A 290 -1.40 0.00 8.46
N HIS A 291 -1.90 1.11 7.92
CA HIS A 291 -2.04 2.35 8.67
C HIS A 291 -3.30 3.11 8.25
N SER A 292 -3.87 3.87 9.18
CA SER A 292 -4.86 4.93 8.92
C SER A 292 -4.30 6.23 9.46
N SER A 293 -4.48 7.31 8.69
CA SER A 293 -4.02 8.63 9.06
C SER A 293 -5.11 9.68 8.85
N SER A 294 -5.12 10.65 9.75
CA SER A 294 -5.82 11.94 9.64
C SER A 294 -4.91 13.04 10.16
N LEU A 295 -3.59 12.87 9.99
CA LEU A 295 -2.59 13.87 10.32
C LEU A 295 -2.70 15.10 9.40
N PRO A 296 -2.30 16.29 9.89
CA PRO A 296 -2.00 17.41 9.04
C PRO A 296 -0.89 17.11 8.02
N ASP A 297 -0.96 17.75 6.84
CA ASP A 297 -0.03 17.52 5.71
C ASP A 297 1.45 17.87 6.01
N ASP A 298 1.76 18.54 7.12
CA ASP A 298 3.08 19.07 7.46
C ASP A 298 3.73 18.40 8.68
N VAL A 299 3.31 17.17 9.02
CA VAL A 299 3.91 16.41 10.12
C VAL A 299 5.14 15.62 9.63
N TYR A 300 6.32 15.89 10.21
CA TYR A 300 7.59 15.24 9.87
C TYR A 300 8.24 14.58 11.09
N LEU A 301 8.63 13.30 10.95
CA LEU A 301 9.36 12.55 11.98
C LEU A 301 10.84 12.96 12.06
N ALA A 302 11.45 13.28 10.91
CA ALA A 302 12.77 13.91 10.81
C ALA A 302 12.63 15.31 10.19
N SER A 303 13.12 16.34 10.89
CA SER A 303 12.95 17.74 10.47
C SER A 303 13.56 18.02 9.08
N PRO A 304 12.88 18.80 8.22
CA PRO A 304 13.46 19.28 6.96
C PRO A 304 14.72 20.13 7.20
N GLY A 305 15.85 19.74 6.61
CA GLY A 305 17.12 20.50 6.67
C GLY A 305 18.09 20.17 7.82
N GLY A 306 17.88 19.10 8.58
CA GLY A 306 18.73 18.70 9.71
C GLY A 306 19.92 17.79 9.38
N ALA A 307 20.76 18.15 8.40
CA ALA A 307 22.11 17.58 8.32
C ALA A 307 23.09 18.55 9.02
N GLY A 308 23.40 18.26 10.29
CA GLY A 308 24.52 18.89 11.01
C GLY A 308 24.21 20.24 11.67
N ARG A 309 23.86 20.19 12.96
CA ARG A 309 24.33 21.16 13.96
C ARG A 309 24.44 20.45 15.31
N ALA A 310 25.57 19.78 15.48
CA ALA A 310 26.15 19.68 16.81
C ALA A 310 26.53 21.11 17.22
N ASP A 311 25.99 21.59 18.33
CA ASP A 311 26.67 22.39 19.37
C ASP A 311 25.64 23.09 20.26
N ALA A 312 25.56 22.64 21.52
CA ALA A 312 25.87 23.46 22.70
C ALA A 312 25.70 22.64 24.00
N ALA A 313 26.83 22.14 24.49
CA ALA A 313 27.25 22.03 25.89
C ALA A 313 26.30 21.47 26.97
N LEU A 314 26.63 20.27 27.47
CA LEU A 314 26.66 19.97 28.90
C LEU A 314 27.90 19.10 29.18
N GLU A 315 28.76 19.58 30.07
CA GLU A 315 30.09 19.07 30.43
C GLU A 315 30.08 17.68 31.11
N PRO A 316 31.20 16.92 31.08
CA PRO A 316 31.29 15.53 31.51
C PRO A 316 31.61 15.37 33.01
N GLY A 317 30.89 14.49 33.69
CA GLY A 317 31.20 14.07 35.06
C GLY A 317 30.76 12.64 35.34
N GLN A 318 31.76 11.74 35.44
CA GLN A 318 31.89 10.66 36.45
C GLN A 318 30.60 9.86 36.75
N ASP A 319 30.44 8.60 36.33
CA ASP A 319 31.24 7.46 36.77
C ASP A 319 31.00 6.23 35.88
N ALA A 320 32.01 5.87 35.09
CA ALA A 320 32.25 4.51 34.66
C ALA A 320 33.42 3.98 35.48
N ARG A 321 33.14 3.39 36.66
CA ARG A 321 33.99 2.42 37.40
C ARG A 321 33.43 2.15 38.80
N LEU A 322 32.43 1.28 38.90
CA LEU A 322 32.31 0.39 40.06
C LEU A 322 31.91 -1.01 39.57
N LEU A 323 32.94 -1.77 39.19
CA LEU A 323 32.90 -3.21 39.14
C LEU A 323 32.78 -3.76 40.56
N ASN A 324 31.85 -4.69 40.73
CA ASN A 324 31.99 -5.89 41.57
C ASN A 324 32.11 -5.70 43.10
N ARG A 325 31.01 -5.91 43.82
CA ARG A 325 30.99 -6.56 45.15
C ARG A 325 29.58 -7.08 45.46
N GLY A 326 29.51 -8.36 45.77
CA GLY A 326 28.27 -9.11 45.94
C GLY A 326 27.44 -8.67 47.15
N ILE A 327 26.12 -8.80 47.00
CA ILE A 327 25.17 -8.90 48.10
C ILE A 327 24.26 -10.08 47.77
N HIS A 328 24.33 -11.08 48.64
CA HIS A 328 23.46 -12.26 48.72
C HIS A 328 22.26 -11.92 49.60
N LEU A 329 21.05 -12.40 49.28
CA LEU A 329 19.87 -12.63 50.16
C LEU A 329 18.61 -12.87 49.30
N PRO A 330 17.54 -13.53 49.81
CA PRO A 330 17.42 -14.95 50.15
C PRO A 330 16.27 -15.64 49.36
N THR A 331 16.28 -16.98 49.29
CA THR A 331 15.18 -17.80 48.77
C THR A 331 13.99 -17.86 49.74
N PRO A 332 12.72 -17.76 49.27
CA PRO A 332 11.55 -18.10 50.07
C PRO A 332 11.21 -19.61 49.97
N PRO A 333 10.48 -20.17 50.96
CA PRO A 333 10.38 -21.60 51.21
C PRO A 333 9.31 -22.33 50.37
N GLU A 334 9.59 -23.60 50.06
CA GLU A 334 8.61 -24.61 49.65
C GLU A 334 7.68 -25.01 50.81
N ALA A 335 6.41 -25.29 50.51
CA ALA A 335 5.60 -26.41 51.03
C ALA A 335 4.11 -26.29 50.59
N PRO A 336 3.29 -27.36 50.61
CA PRO A 336 3.61 -28.78 50.43
C PRO A 336 2.67 -29.51 49.44
N HIS A 337 3.12 -30.68 48.98
CA HIS A 337 2.32 -31.68 48.29
C HIS A 337 1.14 -32.18 49.14
N ALA A 338 -0.02 -32.39 48.49
CA ALA A 338 -1.08 -33.28 48.97
C ALA A 338 -1.42 -34.32 47.89
N ARG A 339 -1.59 -35.55 48.37
CA ARG A 339 -1.49 -36.84 47.68
C ARG A 339 -2.84 -37.28 47.09
N LEU A 340 -2.76 -38.05 46.00
CA LEU A 340 -3.84 -38.82 45.33
C LEU A 340 -4.61 -39.75 46.28
N GLU A 341 -5.91 -39.99 45.99
CA GLU A 341 -6.55 -41.33 46.01
C GLU A 341 -7.98 -41.36 45.39
N ASP A 342 -8.13 -42.23 44.38
CA ASP A 342 -9.23 -43.13 43.95
C ASP A 342 -10.75 -42.80 43.96
N ARG A 343 -11.39 -42.97 42.77
CA ARG A 343 -12.64 -43.75 42.53
C ARG A 343 -12.80 -44.14 41.03
N PRO A 344 -13.55 -45.22 40.68
CA PRO A 344 -13.32 -46.13 39.55
C PRO A 344 -14.33 -45.99 38.36
N PRO A 345 -14.23 -46.82 37.28
CA PRO A 345 -14.64 -46.46 35.91
C PRO A 345 -15.95 -47.11 35.40
N GLY A 346 -16.51 -46.51 34.34
CA GLY A 346 -17.55 -47.07 33.45
C GLY A 346 -18.43 -45.94 32.90
N GLY A 347 -18.82 -45.86 31.63
CA GLY A 347 -18.61 -46.63 30.41
C GLY A 347 -19.37 -45.88 29.30
N GLY A 348 -18.84 -45.85 28.08
CA GLY A 348 -19.47 -45.09 26.98
C GLY A 348 -18.64 -45.06 25.69
N GLY A 349 -18.09 -46.21 25.30
CA GLY A 349 -17.47 -46.38 23.99
C GLY A 349 -18.54 -46.66 22.95
N THR A 350 -18.73 -45.73 22.00
CA THR A 350 -19.11 -45.98 20.58
C THR A 350 -19.12 -44.70 19.73
N ALA A 351 -19.14 -43.50 20.32
CA ALA A 351 -19.10 -42.23 19.56
C ALA A 351 -17.68 -41.76 19.17
N GLN A 352 -16.62 -42.33 19.76
CA GLN A 352 -15.25 -41.81 19.65
C GLN A 352 -14.43 -42.41 18.49
N ALA A 353 -14.90 -43.52 17.88
CA ALA A 353 -14.16 -44.21 16.83
C ALA A 353 -14.39 -43.61 15.42
N SER A 354 -15.60 -43.10 15.16
CA SER A 354 -15.96 -42.50 13.86
C SER A 354 -15.33 -41.12 13.65
N GLY A 355 -15.26 -40.28 14.69
CA GLY A 355 -14.64 -38.95 14.63
C GLY A 355 -13.12 -39.00 14.44
N ARG A 356 -12.44 -40.01 15.01
CA ARG A 356 -10.99 -40.21 14.84
C ARG A 356 -10.61 -40.61 13.42
N SER A 357 -11.44 -41.42 12.75
CA SER A 357 -11.24 -41.86 11.37
C SER A 357 -11.45 -40.73 10.35
N ALA A 358 -12.48 -39.88 10.53
CA ALA A 358 -12.71 -38.72 9.66
C ALA A 358 -11.61 -37.66 9.80
N PHE A 359 -11.17 -37.40 11.04
CA PHE A 359 -10.09 -36.48 11.36
C PHE A 359 -8.73 -36.95 10.83
N GLU A 360 -8.46 -38.26 10.85
CA GLU A 360 -7.24 -38.82 10.25
C GLU A 360 -7.18 -38.56 8.73
N GLY A 361 -8.31 -38.69 8.02
CA GLY A 361 -8.42 -38.42 6.59
C GLY A 361 -8.19 -36.96 6.23
N GLU A 362 -8.68 -36.03 7.05
CA GLU A 362 -8.45 -34.59 6.87
C GLU A 362 -6.98 -34.20 7.09
N LEU A 363 -6.35 -34.71 8.15
CA LEU A 363 -4.93 -34.47 8.40
C LEU A 363 -4.05 -35.07 7.30
N TRP A 364 -4.35 -36.29 6.85
CA TRP A 364 -3.66 -36.92 5.73
C TRP A 364 -3.78 -36.10 4.44
N ASN A 365 -4.95 -35.53 4.14
CA ASN A 365 -5.14 -34.69 2.96
C ASN A 365 -4.28 -33.42 2.96
N VAL A 366 -3.93 -32.88 4.14
CA VAL A 366 -3.05 -31.72 4.29
C VAL A 366 -1.59 -32.10 4.07
N ILE A 367 -1.15 -33.25 4.57
CA ILE A 367 0.27 -33.62 4.53
C ILE A 367 0.68 -34.50 3.35
N LYS A 368 -0.26 -35.14 2.64
CA LYS A 368 0.04 -36.12 1.57
C LYS A 368 0.91 -35.57 0.43
N GLU A 369 0.92 -34.25 0.21
CA GLU A 369 1.74 -33.58 -0.80
C GLU A 369 3.01 -32.90 -0.23
N SER A 370 3.23 -32.96 1.10
CA SER A 370 4.41 -32.37 1.72
C SER A 370 5.71 -32.99 1.19
N GLY A 371 6.71 -32.13 0.97
CA GLY A 371 8.08 -32.51 0.64
C GLY A 371 8.98 -32.70 1.86
N ASN A 372 8.47 -32.48 3.08
CA ASN A 372 9.23 -32.54 4.32
C ASN A 372 8.97 -33.87 5.07
N PRO A 373 9.99 -34.72 5.30
CA PRO A 373 9.83 -35.97 6.06
C PRO A 373 9.24 -35.77 7.46
N ALA A 374 9.53 -34.64 8.12
CA ALA A 374 9.11 -34.37 9.50
C ALA A 374 7.58 -34.28 9.65
N ASP A 375 6.86 -33.89 8.60
CA ASP A 375 5.40 -33.77 8.63
C ASP A 375 4.73 -35.15 8.67
N PHE A 376 5.29 -36.13 7.96
CA PHE A 376 4.82 -37.51 7.99
C PHE A 376 5.20 -38.21 9.30
N GLU A 377 6.32 -37.82 9.92
CA GLU A 377 6.71 -38.32 11.25
C GLU A 377 5.78 -37.82 12.34
N ALA A 378 5.48 -36.51 12.33
CA ALA A 378 4.50 -35.92 13.23
C ALA A 378 3.11 -36.58 13.07
N TYR A 379 2.70 -36.89 11.83
CA TYR A 379 1.47 -37.65 11.58
C TYR A 379 1.52 -39.07 12.18
N LEU A 380 2.65 -39.77 12.11
CA LEU A 380 2.82 -41.10 12.71
C LEU A 380 2.92 -41.09 14.24
N GLU A 381 3.36 -39.99 14.85
CA GLU A 381 3.32 -39.82 16.31
C GLU A 381 1.88 -39.74 16.83
N VAL A 382 0.99 -39.09 16.06
CA VAL A 382 -0.42 -38.93 16.41
C VAL A 382 -1.25 -40.15 16.00
N PHE A 383 -0.95 -40.78 14.85
CA PHE A 383 -1.64 -41.93 14.29
C PHE A 383 -0.70 -43.11 13.97
N PRO A 384 -0.08 -43.75 14.98
CA PRO A 384 0.93 -44.78 14.76
C PRO A 384 0.41 -46.04 14.06
N ASN A 385 -0.90 -46.31 14.20
CA ASN A 385 -1.65 -47.42 13.57
C ASN A 385 -2.83 -46.91 12.73
N GLY A 386 -2.77 -45.66 12.26
CA GLY A 386 -3.81 -45.04 11.44
C GLY A 386 -3.97 -45.69 10.06
N GLN A 387 -5.11 -45.43 9.41
CA GLN A 387 -5.42 -45.82 8.04
C GLN A 387 -4.31 -45.47 7.03
N TYR A 388 -3.60 -44.35 7.19
CA TYR A 388 -2.52 -43.94 6.25
C TYR A 388 -1.10 -44.09 6.83
N ALA A 389 -0.97 -44.80 7.96
CA ALA A 389 0.33 -44.99 8.62
C ALA A 389 1.32 -45.78 7.74
N LYS A 390 0.84 -46.65 6.85
CA LYS A 390 1.69 -47.40 5.93
C LYS A 390 2.23 -46.51 4.81
N GLU A 391 1.38 -45.66 4.27
CA GLU A 391 1.65 -44.69 3.22
C GLU A 391 2.59 -43.60 3.74
N ALA A 392 2.39 -43.10 4.96
CA ALA A 392 3.27 -42.13 5.62
C ALA A 392 4.69 -42.70 5.80
N LYS A 393 4.82 -43.95 6.29
CA LYS A 393 6.12 -44.63 6.42
C LYS A 393 6.80 -44.83 5.07
N GLN A 394 6.04 -45.16 4.03
CA GLN A 394 6.57 -45.26 2.66
C GLN A 394 7.03 -43.89 2.14
N ARG A 395 6.28 -42.81 2.40
CA ARG A 395 6.64 -41.46 1.96
C ARG A 395 7.90 -40.97 2.67
N ILE A 396 8.04 -41.21 3.97
CA ILE A 396 9.30 -40.97 4.72
C ILE A 396 10.45 -41.76 4.09
N SER A 397 10.24 -43.03 3.75
CA SER A 397 11.31 -43.84 3.13
C SER A 397 11.73 -43.33 1.74
N ILE A 398 10.80 -42.79 0.95
CA ILE A 398 11.06 -42.17 -0.36
C ILE A 398 11.77 -40.83 -0.19
N LEU A 399 11.31 -39.98 0.73
CA LEU A 399 11.88 -38.66 1.00
C LEU A 399 13.24 -38.73 1.73
N ARG A 400 13.54 -39.86 2.38
CA ARG A 400 14.84 -40.11 3.05
C ARG A 400 15.76 -41.05 2.29
N SER A 401 15.29 -41.70 1.24
CA SER A 401 16.19 -42.46 0.37
C SER A 401 17.17 -41.50 -0.30
N PRO A 402 18.48 -41.80 -0.28
CA PRO A 402 19.47 -41.01 -0.98
C PRO A 402 19.14 -41.07 -2.47
N GLN A 403 18.72 -39.93 -3.00
CA GLN A 403 18.48 -39.74 -4.43
C GLN A 403 19.77 -40.09 -5.18
N PRO A 404 19.74 -40.90 -6.26
CA PRO A 404 20.94 -41.19 -7.04
C PRO A 404 21.54 -39.86 -7.48
N ALA A 405 22.86 -39.74 -7.31
CA ALA A 405 23.60 -38.49 -7.42
C ALA A 405 23.12 -37.66 -8.62
N LYS A 406 22.45 -36.55 -8.30
CA LYS A 406 22.25 -35.46 -9.25
C LYS A 406 23.65 -35.06 -9.72
N PRO A 407 23.93 -34.99 -11.04
CA PRO A 407 25.22 -34.51 -11.52
C PRO A 407 25.47 -33.15 -10.86
N ALA A 408 26.73 -32.92 -10.46
CA ALA A 408 27.16 -31.71 -9.75
C ALA A 408 26.48 -30.48 -10.34
N PRO A 409 26.02 -29.51 -9.51
CA PRO A 409 25.36 -28.32 -10.02
C PRO A 409 26.27 -27.73 -11.10
N ALA A 410 25.77 -27.69 -12.33
CA ALA A 410 26.42 -26.92 -13.36
C ALA A 410 26.67 -25.54 -12.74
N GLY A 411 27.91 -25.04 -12.84
CA GLY A 411 28.21 -23.68 -12.42
C GLY A 411 27.16 -22.70 -12.96
N PRO A 412 27.02 -21.51 -12.35
CA PRO A 412 26.03 -20.52 -12.79
C PRO A 412 26.00 -20.47 -14.32
N GLU A 413 24.82 -20.64 -14.93
CA GLU A 413 24.72 -20.65 -16.39
C GLU A 413 25.21 -19.29 -16.90
N ILE A 414 26.32 -19.30 -17.65
CA ILE A 414 26.95 -18.09 -18.15
C ILE A 414 26.56 -17.92 -19.61
N GLU A 415 25.82 -16.86 -19.91
CA GLU A 415 25.66 -16.40 -21.27
C GLU A 415 26.98 -15.70 -21.69
N PRO A 416 27.74 -16.24 -22.66
CA PRO A 416 29.04 -15.70 -23.00
C PRO A 416 28.92 -14.28 -23.55
N MET A 417 29.78 -13.39 -23.07
CA MET A 417 29.86 -12.01 -23.52
C MET A 417 31.31 -11.67 -23.80
N GLN A 418 31.56 -10.76 -24.73
CA GLN A 418 32.85 -10.10 -24.86
C GLN A 418 32.60 -8.61 -25.04
N ALA A 419 32.61 -7.89 -23.93
CA ALA A 419 32.37 -6.46 -23.93
C ALA A 419 33.19 -5.79 -22.82
N GLU A 420 33.71 -4.61 -23.14
CA GLU A 420 34.39 -3.76 -22.18
C GLU A 420 33.37 -2.92 -21.40
N TYR A 421 33.52 -2.92 -20.09
CA TYR A 421 32.73 -2.12 -19.17
C TYR A 421 33.64 -1.22 -18.34
N ASP A 422 33.16 0.00 -18.08
CA ASP A 422 33.81 0.92 -17.16
C ASP A 422 33.21 0.73 -15.75
N VAL A 423 34.07 0.65 -14.74
CA VAL A 423 33.66 0.58 -13.32
C VAL A 423 33.16 1.96 -12.89
N VAL A 424 31.86 2.11 -12.56
CA VAL A 424 31.27 3.42 -12.25
C VAL A 424 31.45 3.86 -10.80
N VAL A 425 31.65 2.89 -9.90
CA VAL A 425 31.94 3.05 -8.47
C VAL A 425 32.86 1.88 -8.08
N ALA A 426 33.78 2.08 -7.13
CA ALA A 426 34.72 1.03 -6.71
C ALA A 426 33.99 -0.31 -6.46
N ALA A 427 34.49 -1.38 -7.07
CA ALA A 427 33.76 -2.64 -7.20
C ALA A 427 34.58 -3.83 -6.69
N ASN A 428 33.97 -4.64 -5.81
CA ASN A 428 34.58 -5.86 -5.31
C ASN A 428 34.36 -7.00 -6.31
N LEU A 429 35.46 -7.57 -6.80
CA LEU A 429 35.48 -8.81 -7.57
C LEU A 429 35.48 -9.99 -6.61
N ARG A 430 34.61 -10.98 -6.85
CA ARG A 430 34.36 -12.09 -5.92
C ARG A 430 34.53 -13.45 -6.58
N GLU A 431 34.72 -14.48 -5.75
CA GLU A 431 34.84 -15.89 -6.19
C GLU A 431 33.54 -16.45 -6.79
N GLY A 432 32.39 -15.87 -6.47
CA GLY A 432 31.07 -16.31 -6.97
C GLY A 432 30.08 -15.15 -7.09
N PRO A 433 28.95 -15.34 -7.81
CA PRO A 433 27.95 -14.30 -8.05
C PRO A 433 27.02 -14.11 -6.83
N SER A 434 27.60 -13.82 -5.66
CA SER A 434 26.86 -13.59 -4.42
C SER A 434 27.56 -12.56 -3.53
N LEU A 435 26.78 -11.77 -2.79
CA LEU A 435 27.33 -10.84 -1.79
C LEU A 435 27.99 -11.56 -0.61
N ALA A 436 27.63 -12.83 -0.38
CA ALA A 436 28.25 -13.69 0.63
C ALA A 436 29.57 -14.34 0.16
N ALA A 437 29.92 -14.26 -1.14
CA ALA A 437 31.15 -14.86 -1.67
C ALA A 437 32.40 -14.03 -1.31
N SER A 438 33.54 -14.70 -1.09
CA SER A 438 34.81 -14.07 -0.75
C SER A 438 35.23 -13.01 -1.78
N ILE A 439 35.78 -11.89 -1.30
CA ILE A 439 36.31 -10.83 -2.14
C ILE A 439 37.74 -11.22 -2.56
N LEU A 440 37.98 -11.25 -3.87
CA LEU A 440 39.28 -11.51 -4.46
C LEU A 440 40.10 -10.22 -4.60
N GLU A 441 39.48 -9.17 -5.14
CA GLU A 441 40.13 -7.89 -5.42
C GLU A 441 39.09 -6.76 -5.40
N THR A 442 39.51 -5.53 -5.08
CA THR A 442 38.66 -4.33 -5.22
C THR A 442 39.22 -3.44 -6.31
N VAL A 443 38.39 -3.14 -7.30
CA VAL A 443 38.77 -2.36 -8.47
C VAL A 443 38.27 -0.92 -8.32
N PRO A 444 39.12 0.11 -8.49
CA PRO A 444 38.72 1.49 -8.34
C PRO A 444 37.77 1.96 -9.46
N LYS A 445 37.03 3.04 -9.18
CA LYS A 445 36.19 3.72 -10.17
C LYS A 445 37.03 4.18 -11.36
N GLY A 446 36.52 3.94 -12.57
CA GLY A 446 37.15 4.32 -13.83
C GLY A 446 38.03 3.23 -14.46
N GLU A 447 38.30 2.14 -13.74
CA GLU A 447 39.02 1.00 -14.29
C GLU A 447 38.17 0.27 -15.34
N ARG A 448 38.84 -0.37 -16.29
CA ARG A 448 38.21 -1.14 -17.36
C ARG A 448 38.19 -2.61 -17.03
N LEU A 449 37.02 -3.22 -17.11
CA LEU A 449 36.85 -4.66 -16.95
C LEU A 449 36.34 -5.29 -18.24
N LEU A 450 36.98 -6.38 -18.65
CA LEU A 450 36.49 -7.23 -19.73
C LEU A 450 35.48 -8.22 -19.13
N VAL A 451 34.21 -8.02 -19.46
CA VAL A 451 33.14 -8.94 -19.10
C VAL A 451 33.16 -10.11 -20.08
N THR A 452 33.40 -11.32 -19.56
CA THR A 452 33.47 -12.58 -20.31
C THR A 452 32.14 -13.32 -20.35
N GLY A 453 31.18 -12.92 -19.52
CA GLY A 453 29.84 -13.50 -19.54
C GLY A 453 28.89 -12.90 -18.53
N ARG A 454 27.59 -13.14 -18.73
CA ARG A 454 26.52 -12.76 -17.81
C ARG A 454 25.99 -13.99 -17.11
N VAL A 455 25.82 -13.89 -15.80
CA VAL A 455 25.16 -14.94 -15.03
C VAL A 455 23.66 -14.89 -15.32
N VAL A 456 23.12 -15.94 -15.94
CA VAL A 456 21.69 -16.01 -16.28
C VAL A 456 20.85 -16.02 -14.99
N GLY A 457 19.83 -15.17 -14.95
CA GLY A 457 18.93 -15.06 -13.79
C GLY A 457 19.49 -14.30 -12.59
N GLN A 458 20.69 -13.71 -12.67
CA GLN A 458 21.28 -12.95 -11.57
C GLN A 458 21.93 -11.63 -12.05
N ASN A 459 22.03 -10.64 -11.17
CA ASN A 459 22.64 -9.34 -11.47
C ASN A 459 24.16 -9.34 -11.29
N TRP A 460 24.82 -10.31 -11.94
CA TRP A 460 26.26 -10.53 -11.87
C TRP A 460 26.86 -10.75 -13.25
N TYR A 461 28.03 -10.15 -13.46
CA TYR A 461 28.89 -10.40 -14.61
C TYR A 461 30.10 -11.22 -14.20
N GLN A 462 30.48 -12.13 -15.08
CA GLN A 462 31.74 -12.83 -15.03
C GLN A 462 32.79 -11.97 -15.74
N VAL A 463 33.91 -11.73 -15.06
CA VAL A 463 35.05 -10.93 -15.56
C VAL A 463 36.33 -11.74 -15.42
N ARG A 464 37.33 -11.36 -16.22
CA ARG A 464 38.67 -11.94 -16.14
C ARG A 464 39.61 -11.01 -15.38
N ILE A 465 40.32 -11.55 -14.39
CA ILE A 465 41.27 -10.82 -13.55
C ILE A 465 42.71 -11.03 -14.03
N GLY A 466 43.62 -10.14 -13.63
CA GLY A 466 44.99 -10.04 -14.18
C GLY A 466 45.87 -11.28 -14.00
N ASN A 467 45.54 -12.18 -13.05
CA ASN A 467 46.23 -13.46 -12.86
C ASN A 467 45.71 -14.59 -13.78
N GLY A 468 44.80 -14.29 -14.71
CA GLY A 468 44.17 -15.26 -15.60
C GLY A 468 42.98 -16.00 -15.00
N GLY A 469 42.61 -15.71 -13.75
CA GLY A 469 41.44 -16.26 -13.08
C GLY A 469 40.13 -15.60 -13.48
N THR A 470 39.04 -16.22 -13.07
CA THR A 470 37.67 -15.74 -13.29
C THR A 470 37.11 -15.20 -11.98
N ALA A 471 36.51 -14.01 -12.03
CA ALA A 471 35.83 -13.41 -10.89
C ALA A 471 34.43 -12.93 -11.29
N TYR A 472 33.63 -12.60 -10.30
CA TYR A 472 32.26 -12.10 -10.48
C TYR A 472 32.12 -10.71 -9.88
N VAL A 473 31.43 -9.84 -10.58
CA VAL A 473 31.16 -8.45 -10.16
C VAL A 473 29.70 -8.10 -10.41
N SER A 474 29.10 -7.33 -9.51
CA SER A 474 27.71 -6.91 -9.66
C SER A 474 27.54 -6.03 -10.89
N SER A 475 26.52 -6.32 -11.71
CA SER A 475 26.22 -5.55 -12.92
C SER A 475 25.89 -4.09 -12.65
N ASN A 476 25.40 -3.77 -11.45
CA ASN A 476 25.02 -2.41 -11.04
C ASN A 476 26.23 -1.48 -10.85
N LEU A 477 27.44 -2.04 -10.75
CA LEU A 477 28.68 -1.29 -10.56
C LEU A 477 29.42 -1.02 -11.88
N LEU A 478 28.89 -1.52 -12.99
CA LEU A 478 29.50 -1.43 -14.31
C LEU A 478 28.62 -0.64 -15.28
N ARG A 479 29.25 0.03 -16.26
CA ARG A 479 28.55 0.66 -17.39
C ARG A 479 29.14 0.19 -18.71
N ALA A 480 28.28 -0.28 -19.60
CA ALA A 480 28.70 -0.76 -20.92
C ALA A 480 29.27 0.38 -21.76
N ARG A 481 30.42 0.15 -22.41
CA ARG A 481 30.87 1.02 -23.50
C ARG A 481 30.21 0.61 -24.82
N PRO A 482 29.72 1.56 -25.62
CA PRO A 482 29.33 1.28 -26.99
C PRO A 482 30.55 0.79 -27.78
N ALA A 483 30.48 -0.40 -28.37
CA ALA A 483 31.49 -0.86 -29.31
C ALA A 483 31.52 0.10 -30.52
N ALA A 484 32.70 0.60 -30.88
CA ALA A 484 32.88 1.36 -32.12
C ALA A 484 32.54 0.42 -33.30
N THR A 485 31.51 0.75 -34.05
CA THR A 485 31.06 -0.05 -35.20
C THR A 485 32.08 0.03 -36.34
N PRO A 486 32.65 -1.10 -36.80
CA PRO A 486 33.29 -1.16 -38.11
C PRO A 486 32.20 -1.00 -39.18
N LYS A 487 32.38 -0.04 -40.10
CA LYS A 487 31.54 0.09 -41.29
C LYS A 487 31.80 -1.10 -42.22
N GLU A 488 30.77 -1.88 -42.54
CA GLU A 488 30.85 -2.89 -43.61
C GLU A 488 29.74 -2.69 -44.67
N PRO A 489 30.01 -2.96 -45.98
CA PRO A 489 29.22 -2.49 -47.12
C PRO A 489 27.93 -3.28 -47.41
N LYS A 490 27.04 -2.63 -48.17
CA LYS A 490 25.79 -3.18 -48.72
C LYS A 490 26.01 -4.42 -49.60
N ALA A 491 25.22 -5.48 -49.34
CA ALA A 491 24.91 -6.53 -50.31
C ALA A 491 23.41 -6.93 -50.24
N ALA A 492 22.92 -7.42 -51.39
CA ALA A 492 21.52 -7.56 -51.82
C ALA A 492 20.81 -8.84 -51.29
N PRO A 493 19.50 -9.03 -51.55
CA PRO A 493 18.59 -9.84 -50.72
C PRO A 493 18.55 -11.33 -51.09
N LYS A 494 18.24 -12.19 -50.11
CA LYS A 494 17.80 -13.58 -50.34
C LYS A 494 16.66 -14.01 -49.40
N VAL A 495 15.54 -14.31 -50.07
CA VAL A 495 14.54 -15.39 -49.91
C VAL A 495 14.19 -15.96 -48.53
N ALA A 496 12.87 -16.06 -48.33
CA ALA A 496 12.10 -16.43 -47.16
C ALA A 496 12.30 -17.85 -46.59
N VAL A 497 12.14 -17.94 -45.26
CA VAL A 497 11.65 -19.12 -44.54
C VAL A 497 10.56 -18.63 -43.59
N ILE A 498 9.39 -19.25 -43.65
CA ILE A 498 8.17 -18.91 -42.89
C ILE A 498 8.24 -19.54 -41.49
N PRO A 499 8.17 -18.77 -40.38
CA PRO A 499 7.89 -19.31 -39.04
C PRO A 499 6.38 -19.36 -38.73
N PRO A 500 5.95 -20.14 -37.72
CA PRO A 500 4.54 -20.34 -37.39
C PRO A 500 3.86 -19.04 -36.92
N ARG A 501 2.63 -18.87 -37.39
CA ARG A 501 1.68 -17.76 -37.18
C ARG A 501 1.70 -17.17 -35.77
N GLU A 502 2.43 -16.07 -35.61
CA GLU A 502 2.21 -15.07 -34.57
C GLU A 502 0.78 -14.52 -34.75
N ALA A 503 0.01 -14.47 -33.67
CA ALA A 503 -1.33 -13.89 -33.70
C ALA A 503 -1.21 -12.46 -34.26
N ALA A 504 -1.96 -12.19 -35.32
CA ALA A 504 -1.94 -10.89 -35.99
C ALA A 504 -2.19 -9.77 -34.96
N PRO A 505 -1.45 -8.66 -35.02
CA PRO A 505 -1.77 -7.50 -34.20
C PRO A 505 -3.20 -7.07 -34.52
N PRO A 506 -4.09 -6.87 -33.51
CA PRO A 506 -5.36 -6.24 -33.78
C PRO A 506 -5.07 -4.88 -34.43
N ALA A 507 -5.74 -4.64 -35.55
CA ALA A 507 -5.60 -3.45 -36.36
C ALA A 507 -5.65 -2.19 -35.49
N ALA A 508 -4.70 -1.29 -35.71
CA ALA A 508 -4.78 0.07 -35.18
C ALA A 508 -6.08 0.70 -35.70
N VAL A 509 -6.99 1.04 -34.78
CA VAL A 509 -8.14 1.89 -35.10
C VAL A 509 -7.86 3.26 -34.50
N SER A 510 -7.46 4.20 -35.35
CA SER A 510 -7.18 5.60 -35.00
C SER A 510 -8.28 6.56 -35.47
N ASP A 511 -9.56 6.24 -35.27
CA ASP A 511 -10.71 7.11 -35.59
C ASP A 511 -11.86 7.04 -34.53
N GLY A 512 -11.54 6.73 -33.27
CA GLY A 512 -12.51 6.27 -32.26
C GLY A 512 -12.57 7.06 -30.94
N GLU A 513 -12.14 8.31 -30.91
CA GLU A 513 -12.20 9.15 -29.70
C GLU A 513 -13.62 9.68 -29.44
N ILE A 514 -14.09 9.56 -28.20
CA ILE A 514 -15.40 10.06 -27.74
C ILE A 514 -15.16 11.20 -26.76
N ARG A 515 -15.83 12.33 -26.99
CA ARG A 515 -15.83 13.46 -26.06
C ARG A 515 -17.24 14.01 -25.94
N ASP A 516 -17.86 13.83 -24.77
CA ASP A 516 -19.26 14.20 -24.53
C ASP A 516 -19.45 15.69 -24.20
N CYS A 517 -18.41 16.36 -23.69
CA CYS A 517 -18.42 17.81 -23.43
C CYS A 517 -16.99 18.40 -23.43
N PRO A 518 -16.81 19.74 -23.56
CA PRO A 518 -15.50 20.37 -23.57
C PRO A 518 -14.65 20.12 -22.30
N GLU A 519 -15.30 19.96 -21.15
CA GLU A 519 -14.66 19.71 -19.86
C GLU A 519 -14.62 18.21 -19.49
N CYS A 520 -15.09 17.33 -20.39
CA CYS A 520 -15.19 15.91 -20.15
C CYS A 520 -13.92 15.17 -20.59
N PRO A 521 -13.57 14.05 -19.91
CA PRO A 521 -12.50 13.17 -20.34
C PRO A 521 -12.70 12.66 -21.77
N VAL A 522 -11.60 12.58 -22.51
CA VAL A 522 -11.58 11.93 -23.84
C VAL A 522 -11.53 10.42 -23.63
N LEU A 523 -12.42 9.68 -24.29
CA LEU A 523 -12.49 8.22 -24.20
C LEU A 523 -12.04 7.58 -25.51
N VAL A 524 -11.53 6.35 -25.43
CA VAL A 524 -11.27 5.48 -26.58
C VAL A 524 -12.19 4.27 -26.51
N ARG A 525 -12.83 3.95 -27.64
CA ARG A 525 -13.64 2.73 -27.78
C ARG A 525 -12.75 1.49 -27.83
N LEU A 526 -12.96 0.58 -26.89
CA LEU A 526 -12.29 -0.72 -26.81
C LEU A 526 -13.23 -1.84 -27.31
N PRO A 527 -12.72 -2.79 -28.11
CA PRO A 527 -13.53 -3.89 -28.62
C PRO A 527 -13.84 -4.90 -27.52
N ALA A 528 -14.91 -5.68 -27.73
CA ALA A 528 -15.07 -6.95 -27.01
C ALA A 528 -13.95 -7.91 -27.40
N GLY A 529 -13.54 -8.79 -26.48
CA GLY A 529 -12.45 -9.72 -26.74
C GLY A 529 -12.09 -10.53 -25.51
N SER A 530 -11.15 -11.45 -25.67
CA SER A 530 -10.64 -12.27 -24.57
C SER A 530 -9.16 -11.96 -24.34
N PHE A 531 -8.71 -12.10 -23.11
CA PHE A 531 -7.31 -12.00 -22.77
C PHE A 531 -6.98 -12.85 -21.55
N ARG A 532 -5.68 -13.02 -21.28
CA ARG A 532 -5.18 -13.65 -20.06
C ARG A 532 -4.87 -12.57 -19.02
N MET A 533 -5.66 -12.54 -17.95
CA MET A 533 -5.52 -11.64 -16.81
C MET A 533 -4.56 -12.25 -15.78
N GLY A 534 -3.75 -11.42 -15.12
CA GLY A 534 -2.79 -11.84 -14.09
C GLY A 534 -1.45 -12.33 -14.62
N SER A 535 -0.66 -12.93 -13.72
CA SER A 535 0.72 -13.36 -13.98
C SER A 535 1.12 -14.54 -13.07
N GLU A 536 1.55 -15.66 -13.66
CA GLU A 536 2.05 -16.82 -12.89
C GLU A 536 3.39 -16.55 -12.18
N LYS A 537 4.07 -15.48 -12.57
CA LYS A 537 5.38 -15.08 -12.04
C LYS A 537 5.31 -13.78 -11.26
N GLY A 538 4.10 -13.23 -11.10
CA GLY A 538 3.83 -12.00 -10.37
C GLY A 538 3.59 -12.27 -8.90
N ASP A 539 3.16 -11.23 -8.19
CA ASP A 539 2.70 -11.34 -6.80
C ASP A 539 1.57 -12.37 -6.65
N VAL A 540 1.36 -12.92 -5.44
CA VAL A 540 0.26 -13.86 -5.16
C VAL A 540 -1.09 -13.25 -5.53
N SER A 541 -1.27 -11.94 -5.33
CA SER A 541 -2.48 -11.24 -5.73
C SER A 541 -2.69 -11.16 -7.24
N GLU A 542 -1.68 -11.41 -8.04
CA GLU A 542 -1.77 -11.46 -9.50
C GLU A 542 -2.03 -12.87 -10.04
N GLN A 543 -2.15 -13.86 -9.15
CA GLN A 543 -2.30 -15.27 -9.47
C GLN A 543 -3.69 -15.79 -9.10
N PRO A 544 -4.15 -16.89 -9.72
CA PRO A 544 -3.59 -17.48 -10.93
C PRO A 544 -3.86 -16.62 -12.17
N ALA A 545 -2.99 -16.71 -13.17
CA ALA A 545 -3.31 -16.09 -14.45
C ALA A 545 -4.41 -16.89 -15.15
N HIS A 546 -5.44 -16.21 -15.65
CA HIS A 546 -6.68 -16.85 -16.09
C HIS A 546 -7.31 -16.15 -17.29
N ALA A 547 -8.13 -16.88 -18.04
CA ALA A 547 -8.84 -16.31 -19.18
C ALA A 547 -10.04 -15.46 -18.74
N VAL A 548 -10.14 -14.25 -19.31
CA VAL A 548 -11.29 -13.35 -19.12
C VAL A 548 -11.87 -12.98 -20.48
N GLN A 549 -13.19 -12.98 -20.57
CA GLN A 549 -13.96 -12.57 -21.73
C GLN A 549 -14.62 -11.21 -21.49
N ILE A 550 -14.14 -10.15 -22.13
CA ILE A 550 -14.87 -8.88 -22.24
C ILE A 550 -16.02 -9.08 -23.23
N ALA A 551 -17.24 -9.18 -22.72
CA ALA A 551 -18.41 -9.57 -23.52
C ALA A 551 -18.88 -8.48 -24.50
N LYS A 552 -18.71 -7.20 -24.16
CA LYS A 552 -19.22 -6.07 -24.93
C LYS A 552 -18.14 -5.00 -25.10
N PRO A 553 -18.13 -4.27 -26.23
CA PRO A 553 -17.26 -3.12 -26.35
C PRO A 553 -17.67 -2.06 -25.32
N PHE A 554 -16.68 -1.39 -24.77
CA PHE A 554 -16.85 -0.29 -23.82
C PHE A 554 -15.91 0.85 -24.21
N ALA A 555 -16.07 2.03 -23.63
CA ALA A 555 -15.12 3.11 -23.79
C ALA A 555 -14.35 3.34 -22.49
N LEU A 556 -13.06 3.63 -22.59
CA LEU A 556 -12.20 3.91 -21.45
C LEU A 556 -11.50 5.25 -21.65
N GLY A 557 -11.27 6.00 -20.56
CA GLY A 557 -10.50 7.23 -20.57
C GLY A 557 -9.16 7.02 -21.28
N LYS A 558 -8.94 7.80 -22.35
CA LYS A 558 -7.67 7.85 -23.09
C LYS A 558 -6.50 8.13 -22.15
N TYR A 559 -6.80 8.97 -21.17
CA TYR A 559 -5.95 9.42 -20.08
C TYR A 559 -6.64 9.12 -18.74
N GLU A 560 -5.85 9.07 -17.68
CA GLU A 560 -6.32 9.33 -16.33
C GLU A 560 -7.01 10.71 -16.27
N VAL A 561 -7.98 10.86 -15.37
CA VAL A 561 -8.67 12.14 -15.19
C VAL A 561 -7.65 13.19 -14.76
N THR A 562 -7.67 14.35 -15.41
CA THR A 562 -6.69 15.42 -15.16
C THR A 562 -7.11 16.31 -13.99
N ILE A 563 -6.14 17.05 -13.46
CA ILE A 563 -6.39 18.09 -12.45
C ILE A 563 -7.38 19.14 -12.98
N ALA A 564 -7.27 19.53 -14.25
CA ALA A 564 -8.20 20.47 -14.89
C ALA A 564 -9.65 19.94 -14.91
N GLU A 565 -9.83 18.67 -15.26
CA GLU A 565 -11.15 18.03 -15.31
C GLU A 565 -11.78 17.91 -13.90
N TRP A 566 -10.97 17.56 -12.89
CA TRP A 566 -11.43 17.57 -11.50
C TRP A 566 -11.83 18.97 -11.02
N LYS A 567 -11.03 19.99 -11.36
CA LYS A 567 -11.34 21.39 -11.03
C LYS A 567 -12.66 21.84 -11.67
N ALA A 568 -13.00 21.37 -12.87
CA ALA A 568 -14.29 21.66 -13.49
C ALA A 568 -15.46 21.08 -12.66
N CYS A 569 -15.32 19.83 -12.17
CA CYS A 569 -16.29 19.24 -11.25
C CYS A 569 -16.42 20.03 -9.94
N ALA A 570 -15.29 20.44 -9.35
CA ALA A 570 -15.28 21.23 -8.12
C ALA A 570 -15.91 22.62 -8.31
N ALA A 571 -15.60 23.31 -9.41
CA ALA A 571 -16.20 24.60 -9.76
C ALA A 571 -17.73 24.50 -9.97
N ALA A 572 -18.19 23.38 -10.53
CA ALA A 572 -19.61 23.06 -10.66
C ALA A 572 -20.28 22.59 -9.35
N LYS A 573 -19.54 22.56 -8.23
CA LYS A 573 -19.96 22.05 -6.92
C LYS A 573 -20.41 20.57 -6.96
N GLY A 574 -19.92 19.82 -7.96
CA GLY A 574 -20.14 18.38 -8.08
C GLY A 574 -19.17 17.57 -7.23
N CYS A 575 -17.94 18.06 -7.06
CA CYS A 575 -16.89 17.44 -6.27
C CYS A 575 -16.59 18.32 -5.04
N THR A 576 -16.74 17.77 -3.84
CA THR A 576 -16.58 18.53 -2.58
C THR A 576 -15.14 18.60 -2.11
N TYR A 577 -14.34 17.57 -2.37
CA TYR A 577 -12.94 17.51 -1.98
C TYR A 577 -12.03 18.10 -3.07
N ILE A 578 -11.11 18.96 -2.66
CA ILE A 578 -10.12 19.61 -3.53
C ILE A 578 -8.72 19.25 -3.00
N PRO A 579 -7.97 18.36 -3.67
CA PRO A 579 -6.63 18.00 -3.23
C PRO A 579 -5.62 19.15 -3.43
N ASP A 580 -4.66 19.30 -2.51
CA ASP A 580 -3.49 20.19 -2.71
C ASP A 580 -2.49 19.54 -3.67
N LEU A 581 -2.49 20.05 -4.92
CA LEU A 581 -1.70 19.56 -6.04
C LEU A 581 -0.81 20.66 -6.66
N LYS A 582 -0.32 21.61 -5.86
CA LYS A 582 0.47 22.76 -6.32
C LYS A 582 1.75 22.43 -7.11
N ASP A 583 2.31 21.23 -6.91
CA ASP A 583 3.53 20.77 -7.58
C ASP A 583 3.27 20.08 -8.93
N ALA A 584 2.00 19.93 -9.34
CA ALA A 584 1.59 19.26 -10.56
C ALA A 584 0.89 20.24 -11.53
N PRO A 585 1.18 20.18 -12.85
CA PRO A 585 0.47 21.00 -13.83
C PRO A 585 -0.97 20.52 -14.00
N ASP A 586 -1.86 21.39 -14.47
CA ASP A 586 -3.28 21.06 -14.69
C ASP A 586 -3.53 19.90 -15.67
N THR A 587 -2.54 19.59 -16.50
CA THR A 587 -2.55 18.46 -17.45
C THR A 587 -2.06 17.14 -16.85
N ALA A 588 -1.58 17.14 -15.60
CA ALA A 588 -1.21 15.93 -14.87
C ALA A 588 -2.46 15.19 -14.37
N PRO A 589 -2.36 13.89 -14.06
CA PRO A 589 -3.47 13.15 -13.45
C PRO A 589 -3.80 13.72 -12.07
N VAL A 590 -5.10 13.86 -11.80
CA VAL A 590 -5.58 14.16 -10.45
C VAL A 590 -5.26 12.98 -9.53
N HIS A 591 -4.73 13.28 -8.35
CA HIS A 591 -4.34 12.30 -7.34
C HIS A 591 -4.71 12.78 -5.92
N LYS A 592 -4.38 12.00 -4.89
CA LYS A 592 -4.87 12.19 -3.50
C LYS A 592 -6.38 12.01 -3.39
N LEU A 593 -6.96 11.12 -4.19
CA LEU A 593 -8.39 10.85 -4.18
C LEU A 593 -8.71 9.49 -3.56
N SER A 594 -9.81 9.43 -2.83
CA SER A 594 -10.42 8.16 -2.42
C SER A 594 -11.40 7.65 -3.47
N TRP A 595 -11.69 6.35 -3.44
CA TRP A 595 -12.75 5.75 -4.26
C TRP A 595 -14.08 6.48 -4.03
N ARG A 596 -14.38 6.89 -2.79
CA ARG A 596 -15.60 7.63 -2.43
C ARG A 596 -15.66 9.03 -3.06
N ASP A 597 -14.55 9.75 -3.13
CA ASP A 597 -14.52 11.06 -3.80
C ASP A 597 -14.84 10.91 -5.29
N ILE A 598 -14.32 9.85 -5.92
CA ILE A 598 -14.52 9.57 -7.35
C ILE A 598 -15.99 9.33 -7.69
N GLN A 599 -16.76 8.70 -6.79
CA GLN A 599 -18.20 8.51 -7.01
C GLN A 599 -18.95 9.85 -7.21
N GLN A 600 -18.51 10.93 -6.56
CA GLN A 600 -19.08 12.27 -6.76
C GLN A 600 -18.78 12.78 -8.18
N TYR A 601 -17.55 12.59 -8.65
CA TYR A 601 -17.14 12.95 -10.00
C TYR A 601 -17.93 12.19 -11.07
N LEU A 602 -18.12 10.89 -10.88
CA LEU A 602 -18.93 10.05 -11.78
C LEU A 602 -20.40 10.48 -11.80
N ALA A 603 -20.98 10.80 -10.63
CA ALA A 603 -22.33 11.32 -10.54
C ALA A 603 -22.48 12.68 -11.24
N TRP A 604 -21.49 13.56 -11.11
CA TRP A 604 -21.43 14.83 -11.83
C TRP A 604 -21.32 14.63 -13.34
N LEU A 605 -20.41 13.76 -13.82
CA LEU A 605 -20.26 13.43 -15.24
C LEU A 605 -21.56 12.89 -15.84
N LYS A 606 -22.25 11.99 -15.13
CA LYS A 606 -23.56 11.48 -15.55
C LYS A 606 -24.59 12.60 -15.67
N LYS A 607 -24.59 13.57 -14.75
CA LYS A 607 -25.51 14.71 -14.78
C LYS A 607 -25.24 15.65 -15.95
N VAL A 608 -23.97 15.96 -16.24
CA VAL A 608 -23.62 16.93 -17.31
C VAL A 608 -23.69 16.32 -18.71
N THR A 609 -23.44 15.02 -18.86
CA THR A 609 -23.42 14.35 -20.17
C THR A 609 -24.68 13.55 -20.48
N GLY A 610 -25.45 13.15 -19.46
CA GLY A 610 -26.54 12.17 -19.59
C GLY A 610 -26.06 10.73 -19.83
N GLN A 611 -24.74 10.48 -19.78
CA GLN A 611 -24.15 9.17 -20.07
C GLN A 611 -23.80 8.39 -18.79
N SER A 612 -23.74 7.06 -18.89
CA SER A 612 -23.40 6.19 -17.77
C SER A 612 -21.88 6.03 -17.62
N TYR A 613 -21.26 6.99 -16.94
CA TYR A 613 -19.86 6.90 -16.52
C TYR A 613 -19.72 6.06 -15.24
N ARG A 614 -18.63 5.29 -15.15
CA ARG A 614 -18.25 4.46 -14.00
C ARG A 614 -16.73 4.34 -13.87
N LEU A 615 -16.25 3.70 -12.81
CA LEU A 615 -14.88 3.17 -12.78
C LEU A 615 -14.81 1.92 -13.70
N PRO A 616 -13.65 1.64 -14.32
CA PRO A 616 -13.44 0.37 -14.99
C PRO A 616 -13.48 -0.78 -13.96
N SER A 617 -13.88 -1.96 -14.40
CA SER A 617 -13.50 -3.15 -13.64
C SER A 617 -11.99 -3.35 -13.76
N GLU A 618 -11.45 -4.13 -12.83
CA GLU A 618 -10.06 -4.50 -12.82
C GLU A 618 -9.67 -5.31 -14.07
N ALA A 619 -10.57 -6.19 -14.51
CA ALA A 619 -10.43 -6.94 -15.74
C ALA A 619 -10.42 -6.04 -16.99
N GLU A 620 -11.32 -5.07 -17.06
CA GLU A 620 -11.36 -4.08 -18.15
C GLU A 620 -10.10 -3.23 -18.18
N TRP A 621 -9.61 -2.81 -17.01
CA TRP A 621 -8.38 -2.04 -16.90
C TRP A 621 -7.18 -2.82 -17.41
N GLU A 622 -7.01 -4.09 -16.99
CA GLU A 622 -5.87 -4.89 -17.44
C GLU A 622 -5.96 -5.26 -18.92
N TYR A 623 -7.17 -5.57 -19.42
CA TYR A 623 -7.41 -5.76 -20.85
C TYR A 623 -6.95 -4.55 -21.66
N ALA A 624 -7.36 -3.37 -21.20
CA ALA A 624 -7.01 -2.11 -21.79
C ALA A 624 -5.51 -1.84 -21.72
N ALA A 625 -4.88 -2.10 -20.58
CA ALA A 625 -3.45 -1.85 -20.35
C ALA A 625 -2.56 -2.69 -21.25
N ARG A 626 -2.93 -3.96 -21.41
CA ARG A 626 -2.21 -4.92 -22.25
C ARG A 626 -2.26 -4.55 -23.72
N GLY A 627 -3.33 -3.93 -24.22
CA GLY A 627 -3.45 -3.57 -25.63
C GLY A 627 -3.24 -4.77 -26.58
N GLY A 628 -3.72 -5.95 -26.16
CA GLY A 628 -3.51 -7.22 -26.86
C GLY A 628 -2.17 -7.92 -26.58
N SER A 629 -1.33 -7.40 -25.69
CA SER A 629 -0.04 -8.02 -25.33
C SER A 629 -0.14 -8.96 -24.13
N GLU A 630 0.53 -10.11 -24.22
CA GLU A 630 0.73 -11.05 -23.10
C GLU A 630 2.05 -10.80 -22.33
N ARG A 631 2.84 -9.82 -22.76
CA ARG A 631 4.16 -9.51 -22.18
C ARG A 631 4.02 -8.81 -20.83
N LYS A 632 5.13 -8.73 -20.07
CA LYS A 632 5.18 -8.03 -18.77
C LYS A 632 4.68 -6.59 -18.90
N TYR A 633 5.23 -5.86 -19.87
CA TYR A 633 4.75 -4.54 -20.28
C TYR A 633 4.13 -4.65 -21.68
N TRP A 634 3.18 -3.79 -22.01
CA TRP A 634 2.55 -3.83 -23.34
C TRP A 634 3.56 -3.65 -24.49
N TRP A 635 4.66 -2.94 -24.22
CA TRP A 635 5.76 -2.72 -25.17
C TRP A 635 6.84 -3.81 -25.19
N GLY A 636 6.86 -4.74 -24.24
CA GLY A 636 7.97 -5.68 -24.12
C GLY A 636 8.10 -6.36 -22.76
N ASN A 637 9.11 -7.20 -22.60
CA ASN A 637 9.44 -7.85 -21.32
C ASN A 637 10.48 -7.09 -20.49
N ARG A 638 11.03 -6.00 -21.03
CA ARG A 638 12.04 -5.16 -20.37
C ARG A 638 11.53 -3.73 -20.27
N MET A 639 11.85 -3.06 -19.17
CA MET A 639 11.57 -1.64 -19.02
C MET A 639 12.34 -0.86 -20.10
N ALA A 640 11.68 0.16 -20.63
CA ALA A 640 12.25 1.03 -21.66
C ALA A 640 12.02 2.49 -21.27
N ALA A 641 13.07 3.29 -21.41
CA ALA A 641 13.05 4.70 -21.06
C ALA A 641 11.93 5.44 -21.80
N GLY A 642 11.16 6.24 -21.06
CA GLY A 642 10.09 7.08 -21.60
C GLY A 642 8.79 6.35 -21.92
N MET A 643 8.66 5.07 -21.55
CA MET A 643 7.41 4.31 -21.70
C MET A 643 6.49 4.41 -20.49
N ALA A 644 7.06 4.72 -19.32
CA ALA A 644 6.37 4.74 -18.04
C ALA A 644 6.82 5.95 -17.22
N ASP A 645 5.86 6.63 -16.59
CA ASP A 645 6.12 7.64 -15.56
C ASP A 645 6.28 6.92 -14.21
N CYS A 646 7.51 6.52 -13.90
CA CYS A 646 7.85 5.80 -12.68
C CYS A 646 9.30 6.06 -12.24
N LYS A 647 9.57 5.78 -10.96
CA LYS A 647 10.88 5.99 -10.34
C LYS A 647 11.92 5.08 -10.97
N ALA A 648 13.06 5.66 -11.36
CA ALA A 648 14.19 4.92 -11.93
C ALA A 648 13.89 4.12 -13.21
N CYS A 649 12.78 4.39 -13.92
CA CYS A 649 12.40 3.72 -15.16
C CYS A 649 13.17 4.21 -16.41
N GLY A 650 14.36 4.77 -16.21
CA GLY A 650 15.25 5.25 -17.28
C GLY A 650 14.88 6.61 -17.88
N SER A 651 13.94 7.33 -17.29
CA SER A 651 13.42 8.60 -17.81
C SER A 651 13.65 9.76 -16.81
N GLY A 652 13.84 10.99 -17.31
CA GLY A 652 14.10 12.19 -16.48
C GLY A 652 12.87 12.81 -15.83
N TRP A 653 11.94 11.99 -15.34
CA TRP A 653 10.63 12.41 -14.85
C TRP A 653 10.73 12.82 -13.38
N SER A 654 9.85 13.73 -12.95
CA SER A 654 9.93 14.32 -11.62
C SER A 654 9.48 13.33 -10.55
N PHE A 655 10.27 13.16 -9.50
CA PHE A 655 9.84 12.41 -8.31
C PHE A 655 8.82 13.18 -7.45
N LYS A 656 8.65 14.48 -7.70
CA LYS A 656 7.79 15.35 -6.88
C LYS A 656 6.31 15.22 -7.24
N ALA A 657 6.00 15.06 -8.52
CA ALA A 657 4.65 15.03 -9.05
C ALA A 657 4.60 14.20 -10.34
N PRO A 658 3.45 13.59 -10.68
CA PRO A 658 3.28 12.90 -11.95
C PRO A 658 3.37 13.91 -13.09
N ALA A 659 3.85 13.48 -14.25
CA ALA A 659 3.87 14.36 -15.41
C ALA A 659 2.49 14.46 -16.07
N SER A 660 2.43 15.24 -17.16
CA SER A 660 1.25 15.37 -18.00
C SER A 660 0.75 14.00 -18.47
N VAL A 661 -0.57 13.79 -18.51
CA VAL A 661 -1.18 12.52 -18.97
C VAL A 661 -0.83 12.17 -20.44
N THR A 662 -0.42 13.18 -21.21
CA THR A 662 0.03 13.03 -22.60
C THR A 662 1.47 12.55 -22.72
N ALA A 663 2.18 12.45 -21.60
CA ALA A 663 3.57 12.07 -21.60
C ALA A 663 3.69 10.54 -21.75
N GLY A 664 4.72 10.07 -22.45
CA GLY A 664 4.88 8.67 -22.83
C GLY A 664 4.10 8.28 -24.09
N LYS A 665 4.23 7.02 -24.50
CA LYS A 665 3.60 6.52 -25.73
C LYS A 665 2.26 5.85 -25.42
N PRO A 666 1.27 5.96 -26.32
CA PRO A 666 0.05 5.17 -26.20
C PRO A 666 0.34 3.69 -26.48
N ASN A 667 -0.41 2.80 -25.85
CA ASN A 667 -0.41 1.38 -26.19
C ASN A 667 -1.17 1.11 -27.51
N SER A 668 -1.27 -0.15 -27.93
CA SER A 668 -1.93 -0.53 -29.19
C SER A 668 -3.41 -0.16 -29.27
N PHE A 669 -4.07 0.12 -28.14
CA PHE A 669 -5.43 0.62 -28.07
C PHE A 669 -5.52 2.15 -28.02
N GLY A 670 -4.40 2.86 -28.15
CA GLY A 670 -4.40 4.34 -28.12
C GLY A 670 -4.46 4.95 -26.73
N LEU A 671 -4.33 4.14 -25.66
CA LEU A 671 -4.42 4.58 -24.27
C LEU A 671 -3.04 4.98 -23.73
N HIS A 672 -3.01 6.08 -22.97
CA HIS A 672 -1.83 6.57 -22.26
C HIS A 672 -1.91 6.25 -20.77
N GLY A 673 -0.77 6.34 -20.07
CA GLY A 673 -0.70 6.18 -18.62
C GLY A 673 -0.89 4.74 -18.10
N MET A 674 -1.02 3.73 -18.97
CA MET A 674 -1.35 2.36 -18.55
C MET A 674 -0.22 1.60 -17.81
N SER A 675 0.87 2.26 -17.39
CA SER A 675 2.07 1.61 -16.83
C SER A 675 2.88 2.58 -15.95
N GLY A 676 2.23 3.38 -15.10
CA GLY A 676 2.86 4.42 -14.28
C GLY A 676 1.91 5.59 -14.10
N GLY A 677 2.43 6.78 -13.83
CA GLY A 677 1.59 7.96 -13.62
C GLY A 677 0.99 7.88 -12.24
N VAL A 678 -0.29 7.53 -12.12
CA VAL A 678 -0.99 7.34 -10.83
C VAL A 678 -1.51 5.91 -10.71
N TRP A 679 -1.61 5.41 -9.48
CA TRP A 679 -2.41 4.23 -9.22
C TRP A 679 -3.87 4.56 -9.47
N GLU A 680 -4.60 3.65 -10.10
CA GLU A 680 -5.96 3.91 -10.53
C GLU A 680 -6.96 3.03 -9.82
N TRP A 681 -7.92 3.65 -9.14
CA TRP A 681 -9.05 2.96 -8.53
C TRP A 681 -9.88 2.21 -9.57
N THR A 682 -10.26 0.98 -9.25
CA THR A 682 -11.25 0.19 -10.02
C THR A 682 -12.53 -0.01 -9.21
N ASP A 683 -13.55 -0.57 -9.83
CA ASP A 683 -14.83 -0.86 -9.17
C ASP A 683 -14.79 -2.14 -8.31
N ASP A 684 -13.70 -2.89 -8.35
CA ASP A 684 -13.57 -4.21 -7.71
C ASP A 684 -13.30 -4.11 -6.21
N CYS A 685 -14.02 -4.93 -5.43
CA CYS A 685 -13.63 -5.24 -4.06
C CYS A 685 -12.30 -6.00 -4.04
N TRP A 686 -11.50 -5.78 -3.00
CA TRP A 686 -10.21 -6.46 -2.91
C TRP A 686 -10.37 -7.98 -2.73
N ASN A 687 -9.58 -8.72 -3.50
CA ASN A 687 -9.38 -10.16 -3.32
C ASN A 687 -7.87 -10.43 -3.27
N PRO A 688 -7.41 -11.32 -2.37
CA PRO A 688 -5.99 -11.63 -2.19
C PRO A 688 -5.37 -12.40 -3.36
N ASP A 689 -6.20 -12.93 -4.26
CA ASP A 689 -5.84 -13.70 -5.46
C ASP A 689 -7.00 -13.60 -6.49
N TYR A 690 -6.88 -14.32 -7.60
CA TYR A 690 -7.85 -14.41 -8.68
C TYR A 690 -8.62 -15.73 -8.74
N GLU A 691 -8.57 -16.58 -7.72
CA GLU A 691 -9.29 -17.87 -7.70
C GLU A 691 -10.79 -17.64 -7.89
N ARG A 692 -11.31 -16.57 -7.28
CA ARG A 692 -12.74 -16.21 -7.30
C ARG A 692 -13.06 -15.02 -8.20
N ALA A 693 -12.10 -14.55 -9.01
CA ALA A 693 -12.33 -13.38 -9.85
C ALA A 693 -13.30 -13.68 -11.02
N PRO A 694 -14.21 -12.75 -11.35
CA PRO A 694 -15.11 -12.90 -12.49
C PRO A 694 -14.35 -13.13 -13.80
N ARG A 695 -14.91 -13.99 -14.66
CA ARG A 695 -14.30 -14.34 -15.97
C ARG A 695 -14.97 -13.65 -17.15
N ASP A 696 -15.95 -12.79 -16.90
CA ASP A 696 -16.78 -12.10 -17.90
C ASP A 696 -16.46 -10.59 -18.03
N GLY A 697 -15.38 -10.15 -17.39
CA GLY A 697 -14.97 -8.74 -17.37
C GLY A 697 -15.73 -7.88 -16.38
N SER A 698 -16.71 -8.41 -15.65
CA SER A 698 -17.39 -7.66 -14.58
C SER A 698 -16.47 -7.43 -13.38
N ALA A 699 -16.73 -6.35 -12.63
CA ALA A 699 -16.00 -6.07 -11.40
C ALA A 699 -16.36 -7.09 -10.32
N SER A 700 -15.36 -7.63 -9.62
CA SER A 700 -15.56 -8.50 -8.48
C SER A 700 -16.22 -7.73 -7.33
N GLN A 701 -17.46 -8.07 -7.01
CA GLN A 701 -18.16 -7.57 -5.82
C GLN A 701 -18.12 -8.58 -4.66
N GLN A 702 -17.34 -9.65 -4.80
CA GLN A 702 -17.05 -10.61 -3.75
C GLN A 702 -15.68 -10.27 -3.15
N GLY A 703 -15.47 -10.51 -1.86
CA GLY A 703 -14.21 -10.20 -1.17
C GLY A 703 -14.35 -9.07 -0.14
N GLU A 704 -13.23 -8.41 0.16
CA GLU A 704 -13.18 -7.33 1.14
C GLU A 704 -13.53 -5.99 0.49
N CYS A 705 -14.79 -5.57 0.55
CA CYS A 705 -15.25 -4.32 -0.07
C CYS A 705 -14.95 -3.05 0.74
N SER A 706 -14.44 -3.18 1.98
CA SER A 706 -13.79 -2.08 2.70
C SER A 706 -12.51 -1.64 1.99
N ALA A 707 -11.88 -2.52 1.23
CA ALA A 707 -10.78 -2.22 0.33
C ALA A 707 -11.22 -2.32 -1.13
N ARG A 708 -10.64 -1.50 -1.99
CA ARG A 708 -10.85 -1.58 -3.45
C ARG A 708 -9.51 -1.81 -4.13
N ALA A 709 -9.55 -2.52 -5.26
CA ALA A 709 -8.36 -2.76 -6.06
C ALA A 709 -7.91 -1.47 -6.76
N LEU A 710 -6.60 -1.34 -6.93
CA LEU A 710 -5.96 -0.35 -7.77
C LEU A 710 -5.09 -1.02 -8.80
N ARG A 711 -4.98 -0.38 -9.95
CA ARG A 711 -4.20 -0.85 -11.09
C ARG A 711 -3.22 0.19 -11.62
N GLY A 712 -2.28 -0.27 -12.43
CA GLY A 712 -1.24 0.57 -13.00
C GLY A 712 0.01 0.54 -12.16
N GLY A 713 0.46 1.71 -11.74
CA GLY A 713 1.66 1.96 -10.96
C GLY A 713 1.71 3.46 -10.67
N SER A 714 2.80 4.00 -10.13
CA SER A 714 2.90 5.45 -9.96
C SER A 714 4.26 6.02 -10.26
N TRP A 715 4.31 7.35 -10.42
CA TRP A 715 5.54 8.13 -10.56
C TRP A 715 6.52 7.93 -9.40
N ARG A 716 6.03 7.44 -8.24
CA ARG A 716 6.85 7.16 -7.05
C ARG A 716 7.34 5.72 -6.96
N ASN A 717 6.66 4.77 -7.59
CA ASN A 717 7.04 3.37 -7.61
C ASN A 717 8.05 3.11 -8.72
N ASP A 718 8.88 2.08 -8.59
CA ASP A 718 9.81 1.69 -9.65
C ASP A 718 9.18 0.70 -10.66
N GLU A 719 10.01 0.14 -11.54
CA GLU A 719 9.56 -0.76 -12.59
C GLU A 719 8.86 -2.04 -12.10
N THR A 720 9.05 -2.42 -10.83
CA THR A 720 8.39 -3.60 -10.25
C THR A 720 6.87 -3.44 -10.22
N TYR A 721 6.35 -2.22 -10.12
CA TYR A 721 4.92 -1.93 -10.10
C TYR A 721 4.39 -1.36 -11.42
N ALA A 722 5.22 -1.19 -12.44
CA ALA A 722 4.82 -0.55 -13.69
C ALA A 722 4.28 -1.54 -14.74
N HIS A 723 4.14 -2.84 -14.40
CA HIS A 723 3.72 -3.86 -15.36
C HIS A 723 2.20 -4.02 -15.43
N SER A 724 1.70 -4.59 -16.52
CA SER A 724 0.26 -4.61 -16.82
C SER A 724 -0.57 -5.38 -15.78
N ALA A 725 0.01 -6.40 -15.15
CA ALA A 725 -0.67 -7.22 -14.15
C ALA A 725 -0.67 -6.63 -12.73
N SER A 726 0.10 -5.56 -12.47
CA SER A 726 0.30 -5.06 -11.10
C SER A 726 -1.02 -4.69 -10.45
N ARG A 727 -1.15 -5.01 -9.17
CA ARG A 727 -2.32 -4.67 -8.35
C ARG A 727 -1.86 -4.08 -7.03
N LEU A 728 -2.67 -3.20 -6.48
CA LEU A 728 -2.55 -2.72 -5.10
C LEU A 728 -3.95 -2.62 -4.49
N ARG A 729 -4.02 -2.37 -3.18
CA ARG A 729 -5.27 -2.08 -2.49
C ARG A 729 -5.13 -0.93 -1.51
N TYR A 730 -6.21 -0.20 -1.36
CA TYR A 730 -6.45 0.74 -0.27
C TYR A 730 -7.90 0.65 0.17
N ASP A 731 -8.15 1.09 1.41
CA ASP A 731 -9.51 1.24 1.90
C ASP A 731 -10.26 2.28 1.07
N PHE A 732 -11.53 2.06 0.80
CA PHE A 732 -12.31 2.83 -0.17
C PHE A 732 -12.44 4.34 0.15
N ASP A 733 -12.16 4.74 1.40
CA ASP A 733 -12.17 6.15 1.84
C ASP A 733 -10.77 6.74 2.08
N VAL A 734 -9.70 5.99 1.78
CA VAL A 734 -8.32 6.47 1.86
C VAL A 734 -7.99 7.38 0.68
N ARG A 735 -7.49 8.57 0.99
CA ARG A 735 -6.90 9.51 0.03
C ARG A 735 -5.40 9.34 0.08
N TYR A 736 -4.83 8.76 -0.96
CA TYR A 736 -3.41 8.44 -0.98
C TYR A 736 -2.66 9.27 -2.00
N THR A 737 -1.42 9.64 -1.69
CA THR A 737 -0.59 10.54 -2.50
C THR A 737 -0.61 10.18 -3.98
N THR A 738 -0.54 8.90 -4.34
CA THR A 738 -0.47 8.49 -5.74
C THR A 738 -1.76 7.95 -6.33
N ASN A 739 -2.89 7.98 -5.60
CA ASN A 739 -4.15 7.39 -6.09
C ASN A 739 -4.95 8.42 -6.89
N GLY A 740 -5.14 8.11 -8.17
CA GLY A 740 -6.04 8.75 -9.11
C GLY A 740 -7.00 7.73 -9.72
N PHE A 741 -7.47 8.00 -10.93
CA PHE A 741 -8.38 7.10 -11.65
C PHE A 741 -8.52 7.50 -13.11
N ARG A 742 -9.05 6.58 -13.92
CA ARG A 742 -9.68 6.88 -15.20
C ARG A 742 -11.13 6.43 -15.20
N VAL A 743 -11.91 6.93 -16.15
CA VAL A 743 -13.34 6.60 -16.25
C VAL A 743 -13.59 5.59 -17.36
N ALA A 744 -14.56 4.71 -17.15
CA ALA A 744 -15.14 3.83 -18.15
C ALA A 744 -16.58 4.24 -18.47
N ARG A 745 -17.05 3.88 -19.65
CA ARG A 745 -18.41 4.11 -20.11
C ARG A 745 -18.89 2.91 -20.92
N ASP A 746 -20.07 2.40 -20.56
CA ASP A 746 -20.73 1.37 -21.35
C ASP A 746 -21.25 1.97 -22.66
N LEU A 747 -21.01 1.26 -23.77
CA LEU A 747 -21.52 1.63 -25.09
C LEU A 747 -22.86 0.93 -25.31
N ARG A 748 -23.88 1.71 -25.69
CA ARG A 748 -25.22 1.19 -25.99
C ARG A 748 -25.32 0.72 -27.43
#